data_AF-A0A3L7QB91-F1
#
_entry.id   AF-A0A3L7QB91-F1
#
_cell.length_a   1.000
_cell.length_b   1.000
_cell.length_c   1.000
_cell.angle_alpha   90.00
_cell.angle_beta   90.00
_cell.angle_gamma   90.00
#
_symmetry.space_group_name_H-M   'P 1'
#
loop_
_entity.id
_entity.type
_entity.pdbx_description
1 polymer ?
#
loop_
_entity_poly.entity_id
_entity_poly.type
_entity_poly.pdbx_seq_one_letter_code
_entity_poly.pdbx_strand_id
1 'polypeptide(L)'
;ADLTGESIPHLKTSGDTILAGCLNGLGALTFTVLKVGNDTAAGRVFDLTVKALASKNKLERTADRLARWFLPVVLGLAAITFLAFLIVSQSGWFRNPELPKPGFYTALRAALYPALSILVVACPCALILATPAAMIAAMGRLAGTGILIKGGNSLEQLAQINAFAFDKTGTLTEGKLELGQTWFAEDGFNADEALRLVASVEQSSEHPLAKLLVHSAKSKGLTLSQAIDFKALPGFGVEASLDGKNILVGTPRLFLERGITIPDPVDDAIKSFETTGQTVMVASIDGKVQALFGARDRIRPEAAGVISKLREMGIERIALLSGDRPIVADQVAKYLGIDECHGGLLPADKEKIIVEMSSTHRVAMVGDGINDAPALARSNVGLAVGGPSGIEVVAESGDVVLLGDPLRSLPLLIGLSRATLQTINQNILYFAFGVNIVGIVITGWLWPLFAPTDWMEQSPLFAVVYHQFGSFAVLLNSMRLLWFQRESNLSASNSFAKFTDKVGAFFDRLLDIDEHFDFIFHNWQKVFAATFATLLLIWLSFGFTQIQSNEIGLVQRMGRLLDDQLEPGLHWRLPIPFEKVTRIQPAKVRTLEIGFRTLSNGKVTSESGAWNSRHESEGFYRVPDESVMITGDGNLMEIQGSIRYAITDPRKFLFNCNDVEAILRANTESILRELVGSKSLGALLTEDRGKFQTQASNLLENRITNLDASVMGIRLEGLSLHDLHPPQEVVRSYYAVTQAMEMRDRKINDAQGAVLIKLADEQGRALLKERLAQAFKDEVIDKTKAQADVTLALLSSRVGPSAYDDFLLISSSLIEVLQGAKPDEAARITLEQLKARRDSWKSLADFRRFWNAISSALAGRDKIIIDSDKPVKSNLWLMPSDFFRMPGFSSAPVDRQKPAPKSNDGGLSP
;
A
#
# COMPACT_ATOMS: atom_id res chain seq x y z
N ALA A 1 7.26 0.39 34.77
CA ALA A 1 6.12 -0.08 33.97
C ALA A 1 6.57 -0.66 32.64
N ASP A 2 7.09 0.14 31.71
CA ASP A 2 7.25 -0.31 30.31
C ASP A 2 8.31 -1.40 30.07
N LEU A 3 9.33 -1.49 30.93
CA LEU A 3 10.39 -2.50 30.82
C LEU A 3 10.29 -3.63 31.86
N THR A 4 9.87 -3.29 33.08
CA THR A 4 9.83 -4.22 34.22
C THR A 4 8.43 -4.75 34.53
N GLY A 5 7.38 -4.22 33.91
CA GLY A 5 5.98 -4.56 34.20
C GLY A 5 5.42 -3.97 35.50
N GLU A 6 6.27 -3.40 36.35
CA GLU A 6 5.85 -2.85 37.64
C GLU A 6 5.25 -1.45 37.48
N SER A 7 4.05 -1.26 38.02
CA SER A 7 3.29 0.00 37.95
C SER A 7 3.67 1.01 39.03
N ILE A 8 4.29 0.56 40.12
CA ILE A 8 4.67 1.41 41.26
C ILE A 8 6.03 2.08 40.97
N PRO A 9 6.14 3.43 41.07
CA PRO A 9 7.42 4.11 40.91
C PRO A 9 8.43 3.69 41.99
N HIS A 10 9.65 3.37 41.56
CA HIS A 10 10.76 3.09 42.47
C HIS A 10 11.52 4.37 42.82
N LEU A 11 11.82 4.55 44.11
CA LEU A 11 12.68 5.63 44.57
C LEU A 11 14.12 5.41 44.08
N LYS A 12 14.74 6.45 43.54
CA LYS A 12 16.13 6.44 43.07
C LYS A 12 16.96 7.47 43.83
N THR A 13 18.11 7.05 44.30
CA THR A 13 19.06 7.86 45.07
C THR A 13 20.42 7.93 44.36
N SER A 14 21.34 8.76 44.86
CA SER A 14 22.67 8.91 44.27
C SER A 14 23.42 7.58 44.26
N GLY A 15 23.94 7.19 43.09
CA GLY A 15 24.61 5.90 42.86
C GLY A 15 23.72 4.80 42.29
N ASP A 16 22.40 4.97 42.32
CA ASP A 16 21.48 3.98 41.75
C ASP A 16 21.47 4.00 40.23
N THR A 17 21.45 2.83 39.61
CA THR A 17 21.33 2.71 38.15
C THR A 17 19.89 2.95 37.69
N ILE A 18 19.75 3.66 36.57
CA ILE A 18 18.48 3.97 35.91
C ILE A 18 18.53 3.37 34.50
N LEU A 19 17.46 2.68 34.09
CA LEU A 19 17.36 2.06 32.77
C LEU A 19 16.89 3.08 31.73
N ALA A 20 17.45 3.00 30.52
CA ALA A 20 16.99 3.79 29.38
C ALA A 20 15.55 3.41 29.02
N GLY A 21 14.65 4.39 28.91
CA GLY A 21 13.21 4.19 28.69
C GLY A 21 12.34 4.31 29.94
N CYS A 22 12.92 4.49 31.14
CA CYS A 22 12.16 4.80 32.34
C CYS A 22 11.59 6.23 32.34
N LEU A 23 10.36 6.40 32.84
CA LEU A 23 9.75 7.69 33.12
C LEU A 23 10.19 8.19 34.49
N ASN A 24 10.80 9.39 34.52
CA ASN A 24 11.07 10.08 35.78
C ASN A 24 9.75 10.60 36.37
N GLY A 25 9.48 10.28 37.62
CA GLY A 25 8.28 10.72 38.34
C GLY A 25 8.46 12.10 38.95
N LEU A 26 8.77 12.14 40.25
CA LEU A 26 8.91 13.38 41.01
C LEU A 26 10.40 13.76 41.15
N GLY A 27 10.69 15.05 40.95
CA GLY A 27 12.03 15.63 41.14
C GLY A 27 12.86 15.73 39.85
N ALA A 28 13.89 16.57 39.88
CA ALA A 28 14.88 16.66 38.81
C ALA A 28 16.04 15.71 39.12
N LEU A 29 16.44 14.91 38.12
CA LEU A 29 17.56 13.98 38.23
C LEU A 29 18.67 14.43 37.27
N THR A 30 19.89 14.53 37.78
CA THR A 30 21.11 14.60 36.98
C THR A 30 21.77 13.23 37.04
N PHE A 31 22.06 12.63 35.90
CA PHE A 31 22.63 11.29 35.81
C PHE A 31 23.78 11.25 34.80
N THR A 32 24.70 10.32 35.01
CA THR A 32 25.78 10.03 34.06
C THR A 32 25.31 8.96 33.08
N VAL A 33 25.45 9.20 31.79
CA VAL A 33 25.11 8.23 30.75
C VAL A 33 26.16 7.11 30.78
N LEU A 34 25.73 5.90 31.17
CA LEU A 34 26.60 4.72 31.19
C LEU A 34 26.63 4.00 29.83
N LYS A 35 25.49 3.94 29.12
CA LYS A 35 25.30 3.19 27.86
C LYS A 35 24.35 3.94 26.92
N VAL A 36 24.53 3.76 25.61
CA VAL A 36 23.73 4.42 24.56
C VAL A 36 23.35 3.43 23.45
N GLY A 37 22.25 3.70 22.73
CA GLY A 37 21.82 2.89 21.57
C GLY A 37 21.53 1.42 21.90
N ASN A 38 22.11 0.51 21.11
CA ASN A 38 21.92 -0.95 21.22
C ASN A 38 22.49 -1.55 22.52
N ASP A 39 23.40 -0.84 23.18
CA ASP A 39 24.00 -1.27 24.46
C ASP A 39 23.10 -0.93 25.66
N THR A 40 22.01 -0.18 25.44
CA THR A 40 21.00 0.06 26.48
C THR A 40 20.14 -1.18 26.74
N ALA A 41 19.51 -1.25 27.91
CA ALA A 41 18.58 -2.33 28.23
C ALA A 41 17.44 -2.47 27.19
N ALA A 42 16.84 -1.35 26.77
CA ALA A 42 15.83 -1.33 25.72
C ALA A 42 16.37 -1.80 24.35
N GLY A 43 17.59 -1.38 23.99
CA GLY A 43 18.27 -1.84 22.77
C GLY A 43 18.50 -3.36 22.75
N ARG A 44 18.94 -3.92 23.88
CA ARG A 44 19.13 -5.38 24.02
C ARG A 44 17.82 -6.16 23.97
N VAL A 45 16.75 -5.64 24.59
CA VAL A 45 15.39 -6.20 24.48
C VAL A 45 14.96 -6.29 23.02
N PHE A 46 15.16 -5.22 22.25
CA PHE A 46 14.83 -5.18 20.83
C PHE A 46 15.63 -6.21 20.03
N ASP A 47 16.96 -6.23 20.18
CA ASP A 47 17.84 -7.17 19.48
C ASP A 47 17.50 -8.64 19.78
N LEU A 48 17.23 -8.98 21.04
CA LEU A 48 16.81 -10.32 21.44
C LEU A 48 15.46 -10.69 20.84
N THR A 49 14.51 -9.75 20.80
CA THR A 49 13.18 -9.97 20.19
C THR A 49 13.31 -10.23 18.69
N VAL A 50 14.14 -9.46 17.98
CA VAL A 50 14.40 -9.66 16.54
C VAL A 50 15.07 -11.01 16.28
N LYS A 51 16.09 -11.38 17.08
CA LYS A 51 16.75 -12.69 16.98
C LYS A 51 15.78 -13.84 17.25
N ALA A 52 14.87 -13.67 18.20
CA ALA A 52 13.85 -14.67 18.52
C ALA A 52 12.87 -14.89 17.35
N LEU A 53 12.43 -13.81 16.71
CA LEU A 53 11.56 -13.87 15.52
C LEU A 53 12.27 -14.47 14.28
N ALA A 54 13.59 -14.32 14.18
CA ALA A 54 14.37 -14.88 13.08
C ALA A 54 14.71 -16.38 13.26
N SER A 55 14.59 -16.92 14.47
CA SER A 55 14.93 -18.31 14.78
C SER A 55 13.82 -19.28 14.37
N LYS A 56 14.16 -20.36 13.63
CA LYS A 56 13.20 -21.41 13.24
C LYS A 56 12.95 -22.42 14.37
N ASN A 57 11.68 -22.70 14.67
CA ASN A 57 11.27 -23.60 15.76
C ASN A 57 11.20 -25.08 15.34
N LYS A 58 11.21 -26.02 16.29
CA LYS A 58 11.08 -27.46 16.00
C LYS A 58 9.67 -27.81 15.50
N LEU A 59 8.62 -27.14 16.00
CA LEU A 59 7.26 -27.29 15.47
C LEU A 59 7.12 -26.80 14.02
N GLU A 60 7.80 -25.72 13.63
CA GLU A 60 7.87 -25.28 12.23
C GLU A 60 8.47 -26.38 11.34
N ARG A 61 9.51 -27.07 11.80
CA ARG A 61 10.09 -28.24 11.11
C ARG A 61 9.13 -29.43 11.03
N THR A 62 8.20 -29.55 11.97
CA THR A 62 7.19 -30.63 11.98
C THR A 62 6.09 -30.33 10.97
N ALA A 63 5.64 -29.07 10.88
CA ALA A 63 4.75 -28.61 9.82
C ALA A 63 5.41 -28.80 8.43
N ASP A 64 6.70 -28.49 8.27
CA ASP A 64 7.45 -28.74 7.03
C ASP A 64 7.55 -30.24 6.69
N ARG A 65 7.71 -31.10 7.70
CA ARG A 65 7.72 -32.57 7.52
C ARG A 65 6.35 -33.09 7.10
N LEU A 66 5.28 -32.57 7.70
CA LEU A 66 3.90 -32.89 7.34
C LEU A 66 3.60 -32.42 5.91
N ALA A 67 4.04 -31.21 5.54
CA ALA A 67 3.87 -30.65 4.21
C ALA A 67 4.45 -31.53 3.09
N ARG A 68 5.60 -32.20 3.34
CA ARG A 68 6.20 -33.16 2.39
C ARG A 68 5.31 -34.35 2.06
N TRP A 69 4.53 -34.83 3.02
CA TRP A 69 3.57 -35.93 2.80
C TRP A 69 2.20 -35.42 2.36
N PHE A 70 1.85 -34.21 2.76
CA PHE A 70 0.58 -33.58 2.43
C PHE A 70 0.42 -33.35 0.92
N LEU A 71 1.45 -32.83 0.24
CA LEU A 71 1.40 -32.57 -1.20
C LEU A 71 1.08 -33.83 -2.04
N PRO A 72 1.81 -34.96 -1.91
CA PRO A 72 1.49 -36.16 -2.68
C PRO A 72 0.11 -36.74 -2.33
N VAL A 73 -0.34 -36.64 -1.08
CA VAL A 73 -1.69 -37.07 -0.69
C VAL A 73 -2.77 -36.24 -1.37
N VAL A 74 -2.63 -34.91 -1.38
CA VAL A 74 -3.59 -34.00 -2.03
C VAL A 74 -3.62 -34.19 -3.54
N LEU A 75 -2.45 -34.33 -4.19
CA LEU A 75 -2.36 -34.62 -5.62
C LEU A 75 -3.00 -35.98 -5.95
N GLY A 76 -2.75 -37.01 -5.13
CA GLY A 76 -3.38 -38.30 -5.27
C GLY A 76 -4.90 -38.22 -5.14
N LEU A 77 -5.41 -37.49 -4.14
CA LEU A 77 -6.85 -37.31 -3.92
C LEU A 77 -7.51 -36.53 -5.06
N ALA A 78 -6.86 -35.49 -5.57
CA ALA A 78 -7.33 -34.73 -6.73
C ALA A 78 -7.36 -35.60 -7.99
N ALA A 79 -6.35 -36.43 -8.22
CA ALA A 79 -6.30 -37.37 -9.35
C ALA A 79 -7.39 -38.45 -9.25
N ILE A 80 -7.61 -39.02 -8.06
CA ILE A 80 -8.68 -39.98 -7.81
C ILE A 80 -10.04 -39.33 -8.04
N THR A 81 -10.24 -38.11 -7.53
CA THR A 81 -11.51 -37.36 -7.70
C THR A 81 -11.75 -37.05 -9.17
N PHE A 82 -10.73 -36.58 -9.88
CA PHE A 82 -10.79 -36.36 -11.32
C PHE A 82 -11.21 -37.62 -12.07
N LEU A 83 -10.56 -38.77 -11.80
CA LEU A 83 -10.87 -40.02 -12.47
C LEU A 83 -12.28 -40.52 -12.14
N ALA A 84 -12.69 -40.43 -10.87
CA ALA A 84 -14.03 -40.82 -10.43
C ALA A 84 -15.11 -39.98 -11.12
N PHE A 85 -14.95 -38.65 -11.15
CA PHE A 85 -15.90 -37.75 -11.81
C PHE A 85 -15.88 -37.87 -13.34
N LEU A 86 -14.74 -38.22 -13.95
CA LEU A 86 -14.66 -38.53 -15.37
C LEU A 86 -15.48 -39.78 -15.71
N ILE A 87 -15.33 -40.85 -14.94
CA ILE A 87 -16.09 -42.09 -15.11
C ILE A 87 -17.59 -41.84 -14.89
N VAL A 88 -17.94 -41.12 -13.83
CA VAL A 88 -19.34 -40.78 -13.50
C VAL A 88 -19.98 -39.91 -14.58
N SER A 89 -19.30 -38.86 -15.05
CA SER A 89 -19.83 -37.97 -16.10
C SER A 89 -19.95 -38.66 -17.46
N GLN A 90 -19.02 -39.54 -17.80
CA GLN A 90 -19.05 -40.33 -19.05
C GLN A 90 -20.12 -41.44 -19.02
N SER A 91 -20.33 -42.07 -17.86
CA SER A 91 -21.35 -43.11 -17.68
C SER A 91 -22.79 -42.58 -17.75
N GLY A 92 -22.99 -41.28 -17.50
CA GLY A 92 -24.31 -40.65 -17.51
C GLY A 92 -25.16 -40.99 -16.28
N TRP A 93 -24.57 -41.56 -15.22
CA TRP A 93 -25.28 -42.15 -14.08
C TRP A 93 -26.22 -41.18 -13.33
N PHE A 94 -25.93 -39.87 -13.37
CA PHE A 94 -26.72 -38.81 -12.73
C PHE A 94 -27.57 -37.98 -13.69
N ARG A 95 -27.61 -38.32 -14.99
CA ARG A 95 -28.38 -37.55 -15.99
C ARG A 95 -29.61 -38.31 -16.47
N ASN A 96 -30.63 -37.55 -16.84
CA ASN A 96 -31.86 -38.09 -17.41
C ASN A 96 -31.53 -39.02 -18.60
N PRO A 97 -32.07 -40.25 -18.67
CA PRO A 97 -31.74 -41.24 -19.71
C PRO A 97 -32.01 -40.76 -21.14
N GLU A 98 -32.83 -39.72 -21.30
CA GLU A 98 -33.24 -39.13 -22.57
C GLU A 98 -32.21 -38.14 -23.16
N LEU A 99 -31.19 -37.74 -22.39
CA LEU A 99 -30.14 -36.83 -22.87
C LEU A 99 -28.99 -37.61 -23.51
N PRO A 100 -28.47 -37.17 -24.68
CA PRO A 100 -27.33 -37.82 -25.32
C PRO A 100 -26.11 -37.82 -24.39
N LYS A 101 -25.33 -38.91 -24.45
CA LYS A 101 -24.10 -39.05 -23.65
C LYS A 101 -23.18 -37.86 -23.93
N PRO A 102 -22.66 -37.18 -22.89
CA PRO A 102 -21.77 -36.04 -23.09
C PRO A 102 -20.53 -36.49 -23.88
N GLY A 103 -20.08 -35.63 -24.80
CA GLY A 103 -18.81 -35.84 -25.49
C GLY A 103 -17.65 -35.91 -24.49
N PHE A 104 -16.57 -36.60 -24.86
CA PHE A 104 -15.39 -36.77 -24.00
C PHE A 104 -14.88 -35.44 -23.43
N TYR A 105 -14.83 -34.38 -24.26
CA TYR A 105 -14.40 -33.05 -23.85
C TYR A 105 -15.29 -32.40 -22.77
N THR A 106 -16.60 -32.62 -22.83
CA THR A 106 -17.53 -32.10 -21.80
C THR A 106 -17.42 -32.86 -20.48
N ALA A 107 -17.23 -34.19 -20.52
CA ALA A 107 -16.98 -35.01 -19.33
C ALA A 107 -15.64 -34.63 -18.67
N LEU A 108 -14.60 -34.40 -19.50
CA LEU A 108 -13.29 -33.93 -19.05
C LEU A 108 -13.39 -32.58 -18.33
N ARG A 109 -14.08 -31.60 -18.93
CA ARG A 109 -14.27 -30.27 -18.31
C ARG A 109 -15.04 -30.36 -16.99
N ALA A 110 -16.09 -31.17 -16.93
CA ALA A 110 -16.88 -31.38 -15.71
C ALA A 110 -16.06 -32.01 -14.57
N ALA A 111 -15.15 -32.94 -14.88
CA ALA A 111 -14.29 -33.59 -13.90
C ALA A 111 -13.13 -32.70 -13.40
N LEU A 112 -12.73 -31.69 -14.18
CA LEU A 112 -11.66 -30.76 -13.79
C LEU A 112 -12.07 -29.85 -12.62
N TYR A 113 -13.30 -29.35 -12.59
CA TYR A 113 -13.77 -28.44 -11.52
C TYR A 113 -13.65 -29.02 -10.09
N PRO A 114 -14.14 -30.23 -9.77
CA PRO A 114 -13.98 -30.82 -8.44
C PRO A 114 -12.52 -31.10 -8.09
N ALA A 115 -11.72 -31.56 -9.05
CA ALA A 115 -10.30 -31.81 -8.85
C ALA A 115 -9.54 -30.52 -8.52
N LEU A 116 -9.80 -29.44 -9.27
CA LEU A 116 -9.25 -28.10 -8.98
C LEU A 116 -9.72 -27.58 -7.62
N SER A 117 -10.97 -27.84 -7.24
CA SER A 117 -11.51 -27.42 -5.94
C SER A 117 -10.77 -28.09 -4.78
N ILE A 118 -10.42 -29.37 -4.90
CA ILE A 118 -9.59 -30.08 -3.92
C ILE A 118 -8.21 -29.47 -3.81
N LEU A 119 -7.55 -29.21 -4.95
CA LEU A 119 -6.22 -28.58 -4.96
C LEU A 119 -6.22 -27.19 -4.30
N VAL A 120 -7.28 -26.41 -4.55
CA VAL A 120 -7.44 -25.07 -4.00
C VAL A 120 -7.72 -25.11 -2.50
N VAL A 121 -8.74 -25.88 -2.08
CA VAL A 121 -9.18 -25.90 -0.68
C VAL A 121 -8.12 -26.51 0.24
N ALA A 122 -7.32 -27.43 -0.31
CA ALA A 122 -6.21 -28.06 0.39
C ALA A 122 -4.96 -27.17 0.46
N CYS A 123 -4.98 -25.85 0.14
CA CYS A 123 -3.80 -25.02 0.41
C CYS A 123 -3.38 -25.18 1.89
N PRO A 124 -2.09 -25.42 2.19
CA PRO A 124 -1.61 -25.52 3.57
C PRO A 124 -1.44 -24.14 4.24
N CYS A 125 -2.14 -23.09 3.78
CA CYS A 125 -1.96 -21.72 4.23
C CYS A 125 -2.17 -21.58 5.76
N ALA A 126 -3.23 -22.19 6.31
CA ALA A 126 -3.51 -22.23 7.74
C ALA A 126 -2.44 -23.03 8.53
N LEU A 127 -1.92 -24.12 7.96
CA LEU A 127 -0.85 -24.93 8.55
C LEU A 127 0.44 -24.10 8.73
N ILE A 128 0.80 -23.34 7.69
CA ILE A 128 1.98 -22.47 7.68
C ILE A 128 1.83 -21.35 8.73
N LEU A 129 0.62 -20.82 8.90
CA LEU A 129 0.34 -19.72 9.82
C LEU A 129 0.21 -20.14 11.29
N ALA A 130 -0.15 -21.41 11.55
CA ALA A 130 -0.51 -21.92 12.87
C ALA A 130 0.52 -21.61 13.97
N THR A 131 1.80 -21.91 13.69
CA THR A 131 2.92 -21.69 14.62
C THR A 131 3.31 -20.22 14.77
N PRO A 132 3.66 -19.48 13.68
CA PRO A 132 4.11 -18.09 13.82
C PRO A 132 3.05 -17.17 14.42
N ALA A 133 1.76 -17.36 14.10
CA ALA A 133 0.70 -16.53 14.66
C ALA A 133 0.57 -16.70 16.18
N ALA A 134 0.60 -17.95 16.67
CA ALA A 134 0.54 -18.22 18.11
C ALA A 134 1.79 -17.71 18.84
N MET A 135 2.98 -17.89 18.26
CA MET A 135 4.24 -17.41 18.83
C MET A 135 4.28 -15.88 18.94
N ILE A 136 3.88 -15.16 17.89
CA ILE A 136 3.82 -13.69 17.91
C ILE A 136 2.84 -13.21 18.98
N ALA A 137 1.67 -13.85 19.10
CA ALA A 137 0.69 -13.50 20.13
C ALA A 137 1.23 -13.77 21.56
N ALA A 138 1.92 -14.88 21.78
CA ALA A 138 2.56 -15.20 23.06
C ALA A 138 3.68 -14.21 23.41
N MET A 139 4.56 -13.88 22.45
CA MET A 139 5.60 -12.87 22.63
C MET A 139 4.99 -11.49 22.90
N GLY A 140 3.93 -11.13 22.18
CA GLY A 140 3.15 -9.91 22.44
C GLY A 140 2.54 -9.86 23.84
N ARG A 141 2.15 -11.02 24.40
CA ARG A 141 1.67 -11.12 25.80
C ARG A 141 2.79 -10.95 26.81
N LEU A 142 4.00 -11.44 26.51
CA LEU A 142 5.18 -11.29 27.38
C LEU A 142 5.81 -9.90 27.29
N ALA A 143 5.53 -9.15 26.22
CA ALA A 143 6.02 -7.77 26.07
C ALA A 143 5.63 -6.92 27.29
N GLY A 144 6.60 -6.25 27.89
CA GLY A 144 6.41 -5.42 29.08
C GLY A 144 6.28 -6.20 30.40
N THR A 145 6.44 -7.52 30.43
CA THR A 145 6.42 -8.33 31.68
C THR A 145 7.79 -8.52 32.33
N GLY A 146 8.85 -7.97 31.74
CA GLY A 146 10.23 -8.23 32.16
C GLY A 146 10.78 -9.59 31.72
N ILE A 147 10.02 -10.41 31.00
CA ILE A 147 10.48 -11.71 30.47
C ILE A 147 11.00 -11.53 29.04
N LEU A 148 12.25 -11.91 28.80
CA LEU A 148 12.88 -11.87 27.48
C LEU A 148 13.23 -13.27 27.01
N ILE A 149 12.87 -13.59 25.78
CA ILE A 149 13.11 -14.92 25.19
C ILE A 149 14.03 -14.75 23.99
N LYS A 150 15.12 -15.52 23.93
CA LYS A 150 16.10 -15.44 22.84
C LYS A 150 15.67 -16.15 21.55
N GLY A 151 14.78 -17.13 21.64
CA GLY A 151 14.39 -17.98 20.52
C GLY A 151 13.03 -18.63 20.72
N GLY A 152 12.28 -18.85 19.63
CA GLY A 152 10.95 -19.44 19.73
C GLY A 152 10.96 -20.91 20.21
N ASN A 153 12.08 -21.62 20.02
CA ASN A 153 12.30 -22.98 20.54
C ASN A 153 12.29 -23.01 22.08
N SER A 154 12.70 -21.92 22.75
CA SER A 154 12.72 -21.87 24.22
C SER A 154 11.31 -21.90 24.80
N LEU A 155 10.34 -21.21 24.17
CA LEU A 155 8.93 -21.21 24.59
C LEU A 155 8.27 -22.58 24.32
N GLU A 156 8.61 -23.23 23.20
CA GLU A 156 8.18 -24.61 22.91
C GLU A 156 8.73 -25.60 23.95
N GLN A 157 10.01 -25.48 24.32
CA GLN A 157 10.61 -26.35 25.33
C GLN A 157 10.06 -26.09 26.73
N LEU A 158 9.84 -24.83 27.11
CA LEU A 158 9.24 -24.42 28.38
C LEU A 158 7.89 -25.08 28.64
N ALA A 159 7.07 -25.20 27.59
CA ALA A 159 5.77 -25.85 27.69
C ALA A 159 5.86 -27.35 28.07
N GLN A 160 6.99 -27.99 27.77
CA GLN A 160 7.24 -29.41 28.02
C GLN A 160 8.05 -29.66 29.29
N ILE A 161 8.45 -28.61 30.02
CA ILE A 161 9.20 -28.73 31.28
C ILE A 161 8.32 -29.38 32.34
N ASN A 162 8.87 -30.41 32.98
CA ASN A 162 8.30 -31.11 34.14
C ASN A 162 9.25 -31.15 35.35
N ALA A 163 10.46 -30.59 35.23
CA ALA A 163 11.39 -30.47 36.35
C ALA A 163 12.09 -29.10 36.38
N PHE A 164 12.36 -28.60 37.58
CA PHE A 164 13.14 -27.37 37.80
C PHE A 164 14.36 -27.64 38.67
N ALA A 165 15.47 -26.99 38.34
CA ALA A 165 16.63 -26.86 39.20
C ALA A 165 16.86 -25.38 39.47
N PHE A 166 16.96 -25.00 40.74
CA PHE A 166 17.19 -23.62 41.15
C PHE A 166 18.58 -23.48 41.76
N ASP A 167 19.33 -22.47 41.34
CA ASP A 167 20.43 -22.00 42.15
C ASP A 167 19.92 -21.28 43.40
N LYS A 168 20.72 -21.29 44.46
CA LYS A 168 20.37 -20.61 45.71
C LYS A 168 20.64 -19.10 45.61
N THR A 169 21.90 -18.74 45.38
CA THR A 169 22.42 -17.39 45.65
C THR A 169 22.06 -16.46 44.50
N GLY A 170 21.40 -15.33 44.78
CA GLY A 170 20.95 -14.37 43.76
C GLY A 170 19.73 -14.82 42.96
N THR A 171 19.34 -16.09 43.05
CA THR A 171 18.16 -16.67 42.40
C THR A 171 16.99 -16.80 43.37
N LEU A 172 17.04 -17.74 44.32
CA LEU A 172 16.02 -17.88 45.39
C LEU A 172 16.22 -16.87 46.52
N THR A 173 17.43 -16.32 46.62
CA THR A 173 17.77 -15.21 47.51
C THR A 173 17.97 -13.91 46.73
N GLU A 174 17.94 -12.79 47.45
CA GLU A 174 18.15 -11.45 46.88
C GLU A 174 19.64 -11.16 46.58
N GLY A 175 20.57 -12.02 47.06
CA GLY A 175 22.00 -11.73 47.05
C GLY A 175 22.39 -10.60 48.00
N LYS A 176 21.51 -10.29 48.96
CA LYS A 176 21.66 -9.23 49.96
C LYS A 176 21.67 -9.86 51.34
N LEU A 177 22.67 -9.51 52.13
CA LEU A 177 22.75 -9.97 53.51
C LEU A 177 21.65 -9.30 54.34
N GLU A 178 21.02 -10.09 55.20
CA GLU A 178 20.13 -9.63 56.27
C GLU A 178 20.63 -10.12 57.63
N LEU A 179 20.23 -9.40 58.67
CA LEU A 179 20.52 -9.76 60.05
C LEU A 179 19.56 -10.88 60.44
N GLY A 180 20.11 -12.08 60.67
CA GLY A 180 19.37 -13.27 61.04
C GLY A 180 19.19 -13.36 62.55
N GLN A 181 19.64 -14.47 63.12
CA GLN A 181 19.55 -14.70 64.56
C GLN A 181 20.55 -13.81 65.32
N THR A 182 20.16 -13.40 66.52
CA THR A 182 21.03 -12.67 67.44
C THR A 182 20.98 -13.33 68.81
N TRP A 183 22.11 -13.31 69.51
CA TRP A 183 22.24 -13.83 70.86
C TRP A 183 22.90 -12.76 71.73
N PHE A 184 22.47 -12.63 72.98
CA PHE A 184 22.98 -11.65 73.93
C PHE A 184 23.18 -12.30 75.30
N ALA A 185 24.20 -11.88 76.04
CA ALA A 185 24.44 -12.37 77.39
C ALA A 185 23.33 -11.92 78.38
N GLU A 186 22.95 -12.78 79.33
CA GLU A 186 21.83 -12.57 80.27
C GLU A 186 22.05 -11.39 81.25
N ASP A 187 23.30 -10.98 81.49
CA ASP A 187 23.66 -9.91 82.43
C ASP A 187 23.48 -8.50 81.83
N GLY A 188 22.24 -8.13 81.52
CA GLY A 188 21.82 -6.72 81.42
C GLY A 188 22.13 -5.98 80.11
N PHE A 189 22.51 -6.67 79.04
CA PHE A 189 22.71 -6.04 77.72
C PHE A 189 21.41 -5.96 76.91
N ASN A 190 20.96 -4.75 76.60
CA ASN A 190 19.86 -4.54 75.66
C ASN A 190 20.32 -4.87 74.23
N ALA A 191 19.52 -5.64 73.48
CA ALA A 191 19.79 -6.00 72.08
C ALA A 191 20.10 -4.79 71.19
N ASP A 192 19.40 -3.68 71.41
CA ASP A 192 19.61 -2.44 70.66
C ASP A 192 20.88 -1.70 71.11
N GLU A 193 21.28 -1.83 72.37
CA GLU A 193 22.54 -1.26 72.86
C GLU A 193 23.75 -2.04 72.33
N ALA A 194 23.69 -3.36 72.33
CA ALA A 194 24.70 -4.21 71.72
C ALA A 194 24.85 -3.91 70.22
N LEU A 195 23.73 -3.82 69.49
CA LEU A 195 23.74 -3.46 68.08
C LEU A 195 24.29 -2.04 67.85
N ARG A 196 23.93 -1.05 68.70
CA ARG A 196 24.46 0.31 68.62
C ARG A 196 25.99 0.33 68.77
N LEU A 197 26.51 -0.32 69.81
CA LEU A 197 27.95 -0.34 70.11
C LEU A 197 28.73 -1.00 68.96
N VAL A 198 28.27 -2.16 68.50
CA VAL A 198 28.91 -2.90 67.41
C VAL A 198 28.83 -2.14 66.08
N ALA A 199 27.66 -1.61 65.73
CA ALA A 199 27.48 -0.82 64.51
C ALA A 199 28.31 0.48 64.51
N SER A 200 28.52 1.09 65.67
CA SER A 200 29.39 2.26 65.83
C SER A 200 30.85 1.96 65.53
N VAL A 201 31.34 0.78 65.95
CA VAL A 201 32.71 0.34 65.63
C VAL A 201 32.84 -0.04 64.17
N GLU A 202 31.85 -0.75 63.63
CA GLU A 202 31.80 -1.21 62.24
C GLU A 202 31.53 -0.08 61.23
N GLN A 203 31.21 1.14 61.70
CA GLN A 203 30.95 2.29 60.83
C GLN A 203 32.15 2.68 59.95
N SER A 204 33.37 2.37 60.40
CA SER A 204 34.63 2.63 59.68
C SER A 204 35.06 1.46 58.78
N SER A 205 34.30 0.36 58.73
CA SER A 205 34.62 -0.85 57.99
C SER A 205 33.84 -0.92 56.67
N GLU A 206 34.56 -1.20 55.57
CA GLU A 206 33.96 -1.36 54.25
C GLU A 206 33.41 -2.78 53.99
N HIS A 207 33.56 -3.68 54.97
CA HIS A 207 33.17 -5.08 54.83
C HIS A 207 31.64 -5.23 54.69
N PRO A 208 31.12 -6.12 53.81
CA PRO A 208 29.67 -6.31 53.64
C PRO A 208 28.91 -6.62 54.94
N LEU A 209 29.52 -7.42 55.83
CA LEU A 209 28.97 -7.72 57.16
C LEU A 209 28.89 -6.50 58.09
N ALA A 210 29.89 -5.61 58.02
CA ALA A 210 29.90 -4.35 58.76
C ALA A 210 28.77 -3.44 58.30
N LYS A 211 28.63 -3.30 56.98
CA LYS A 211 27.54 -2.54 56.35
C LYS A 211 26.16 -3.06 56.76
N LEU A 212 26.01 -4.38 56.89
CA LEU A 212 24.77 -4.98 57.40
C LEU A 212 24.44 -4.51 58.82
N LEU A 213 25.40 -4.55 59.75
CA LEU A 213 25.20 -4.15 61.14
C LEU A 213 24.90 -2.65 61.25
N VAL A 214 25.65 -1.82 60.51
CA VAL A 214 25.42 -0.37 60.43
C VAL A 214 24.04 -0.06 59.86
N HIS A 215 23.65 -0.72 58.77
CA HIS A 215 22.34 -0.54 58.16
C HIS A 215 21.22 -0.98 59.10
N SER A 216 21.37 -2.13 59.76
CA SER A 216 20.40 -2.65 60.73
C SER A 216 20.20 -1.67 61.90
N ALA A 217 21.28 -1.12 62.45
CA ALA A 217 21.21 -0.13 63.53
C ALA A 217 20.51 1.17 63.09
N LYS A 218 20.85 1.69 61.90
CA LYS A 218 20.22 2.88 61.33
C LYS A 218 18.73 2.67 61.03
N SER A 219 18.35 1.49 60.53
CA SER A 219 16.95 1.15 60.23
C SER A 219 16.07 1.12 61.49
N LYS A 220 16.66 0.81 62.66
CA LYS A 220 16.01 0.89 63.97
C LYS A 220 16.03 2.29 64.59
N GLY A 221 16.60 3.29 63.91
CA GLY A 221 16.72 4.66 64.42
C GLY A 221 17.76 4.83 65.54
N LEU A 222 18.73 3.93 65.66
CA LEU A 222 19.78 4.03 66.68
C LEU A 222 20.83 5.08 66.29
N THR A 223 21.17 5.95 67.24
CA THR A 223 22.23 6.96 67.06
C THR A 223 23.60 6.33 67.24
N LEU A 224 24.39 6.31 66.17
CA LEU A 224 25.76 5.79 66.18
C LEU A 224 26.76 6.86 66.64
N SER A 225 27.62 6.48 67.57
CA SER A 225 28.78 7.26 68.04
C SER A 225 30.04 6.92 67.23
N GLN A 226 30.98 7.86 67.15
CA GLN A 226 32.27 7.66 66.47
C GLN A 226 33.26 6.92 67.38
N ALA A 227 33.76 5.76 66.93
CA ALA A 227 34.78 5.00 67.65
C ALA A 227 36.18 5.62 67.52
N ILE A 228 37.01 5.43 68.54
CA ILE A 228 38.40 5.91 68.64
C ILE A 228 39.32 4.69 68.54
N ASP A 229 40.55 4.87 68.05
CA ASP A 229 41.56 3.80 67.91
C ASP A 229 41.12 2.58 67.07
N PHE A 230 40.32 2.82 66.03
CA PHE A 230 39.87 1.77 65.12
C PHE A 230 41.03 1.04 64.42
N LYS A 231 41.04 -0.30 64.54
CA LYS A 231 41.93 -1.22 63.84
C LYS A 231 41.11 -2.27 63.09
N ALA A 232 41.29 -2.32 61.77
CA ALA A 232 40.85 -3.46 60.98
C ALA A 232 41.88 -4.60 61.12
N LEU A 233 41.41 -5.82 61.37
CA LEU A 233 42.18 -7.06 61.43
C LEU A 233 41.79 -7.91 60.21
N PRO A 234 42.51 -7.80 59.08
CA PRO A 234 42.14 -8.46 57.84
C PRO A 234 41.94 -9.97 58.01
N GLY A 235 40.78 -10.48 57.57
CA GLY A 235 40.42 -11.90 57.68
C GLY A 235 39.89 -12.31 59.06
N PHE A 236 39.87 -11.43 60.05
CA PHE A 236 39.44 -11.74 61.41
C PHE A 236 38.30 -10.87 61.92
N GLY A 237 38.40 -9.53 61.81
CA GLY A 237 37.41 -8.61 62.38
C GLY A 237 37.93 -7.18 62.54
N VAL A 238 37.36 -6.45 63.50
CA VAL A 238 37.71 -5.07 63.87
C VAL A 238 37.81 -4.90 65.38
N GLU A 239 38.65 -3.98 65.82
CA GLU A 239 38.86 -3.60 67.23
C GLU A 239 38.84 -2.09 67.35
N ALA A 240 38.10 -1.53 68.32
CA ALA A 240 38.10 -0.10 68.59
C ALA A 240 37.66 0.21 70.03
N SER A 241 37.91 1.44 70.48
CA SER A 241 37.40 1.95 71.76
C SER A 241 36.20 2.86 71.54
N LEU A 242 35.12 2.65 72.30
CA LEU A 242 33.89 3.44 72.21
C LEU A 242 33.29 3.61 73.60
N ASP A 243 32.92 4.85 73.96
CA ASP A 243 32.35 5.19 75.29
C ASP A 243 33.22 4.68 76.47
N GLY A 244 34.55 4.62 76.29
CA GLY A 244 35.51 4.12 77.28
C GLY A 244 35.61 2.59 77.38
N LYS A 245 34.91 1.84 76.52
CA LYS A 245 34.90 0.37 76.46
C LYS A 245 35.72 -0.13 75.28
N ASN A 246 36.43 -1.24 75.45
CA ASN A 246 37.15 -1.89 74.36
C ASN A 246 36.24 -2.91 73.67
N ILE A 247 35.95 -2.67 72.39
CA ILE A 247 35.03 -3.48 71.60
C ILE A 247 35.83 -4.22 70.53
N LEU A 248 35.61 -5.54 70.47
CA LEU A 248 36.17 -6.42 69.45
C LEU A 248 35.03 -7.13 68.75
N VAL A 249 34.98 -7.06 67.42
CA VAL A 249 33.95 -7.68 66.59
C VAL A 249 34.65 -8.53 65.53
N GLY A 250 34.26 -9.78 65.34
CA GLY A 250 34.88 -10.61 64.31
C GLY A 250 34.40 -12.05 64.27
N THR A 251 35.15 -12.88 63.54
CA THR A 251 34.89 -14.31 63.43
C THR A 251 35.21 -15.04 64.75
N PRO A 252 34.60 -16.19 65.05
CA PRO A 252 34.93 -16.98 66.25
C PRO A 252 36.44 -17.27 66.41
N ARG A 253 37.15 -17.43 65.29
CA ARG A 253 38.60 -17.66 65.27
C ARG A 253 39.41 -16.50 65.88
N LEU A 254 38.98 -15.26 65.68
CA LEU A 254 39.65 -14.08 66.26
C LEU A 254 39.72 -14.14 67.78
N PHE A 255 38.66 -14.64 68.42
CA PHE A 255 38.54 -14.70 69.87
C PHE A 255 39.46 -15.77 70.46
N LEU A 256 39.58 -16.92 69.78
CA LEU A 256 40.55 -17.95 70.12
C LEU A 256 42.00 -17.45 70.02
N GLU A 257 42.35 -16.72 68.94
CA GLU A 257 43.70 -16.17 68.74
C GLU A 257 44.03 -15.06 69.76
N ARG A 258 43.03 -14.32 70.24
CA ARG A 258 43.19 -13.30 71.30
C ARG A 258 43.13 -13.88 72.72
N GLY A 259 42.97 -15.20 72.88
CA GLY A 259 42.87 -15.86 74.17
C GLY A 259 41.59 -15.54 74.96
N ILE A 260 40.54 -15.04 74.28
CA ILE A 260 39.24 -14.76 74.89
C ILE A 260 38.46 -16.08 74.97
N THR A 261 38.08 -16.48 76.18
CA THR A 261 37.32 -17.72 76.39
C THR A 261 35.89 -17.55 75.87
N ILE A 262 35.46 -18.43 74.96
CA ILE A 262 34.06 -18.54 74.51
C ILE A 262 33.37 -19.55 75.44
N PRO A 263 32.38 -19.14 76.25
CA PRO A 263 31.64 -20.06 77.13
C PRO A 263 30.82 -21.09 76.35
N ASP A 264 30.59 -22.28 76.92
CA ASP A 264 29.82 -23.36 76.26
C ASP A 264 28.44 -22.91 75.72
N PRO A 265 27.63 -22.10 76.44
CA PRO A 265 26.35 -21.61 75.91
C PRO A 265 26.49 -20.73 74.65
N VAL A 266 27.61 -20.01 74.54
CA VAL A 266 27.93 -19.16 73.39
C VAL A 266 28.39 -20.02 72.22
N ASP A 267 29.22 -21.04 72.48
CA ASP A 267 29.67 -21.98 71.46
C ASP A 267 28.49 -22.79 70.87
N ASP A 268 27.53 -23.18 71.70
CA ASP A 268 26.28 -23.80 71.25
C ASP A 268 25.42 -22.86 70.40
N ALA A 269 25.35 -21.57 70.75
CA ALA A 269 24.67 -20.56 69.94
C ALA A 269 25.39 -20.31 68.60
N ILE A 270 26.73 -20.27 68.58
CA ILE A 270 27.53 -20.18 67.34
C ILE A 270 27.23 -21.37 66.43
N LYS A 271 27.28 -22.60 66.97
CA LYS A 271 26.94 -23.83 66.21
C LYS A 271 25.51 -23.79 65.68
N SER A 272 24.55 -23.36 66.49
CA SER A 272 23.15 -23.19 66.06
C SER A 272 23.05 -22.23 64.87
N PHE A 273 23.67 -21.05 64.95
CA PHE A 273 23.63 -20.07 63.86
C PHE A 273 24.29 -20.62 62.59
N GLU A 274 25.43 -21.29 62.72
CA GLU A 274 26.13 -21.90 61.60
C GLU A 274 25.32 -23.03 60.93
N THR A 275 24.61 -23.86 61.71
CA THR A 275 23.73 -24.90 61.15
C THR A 275 22.59 -24.29 60.35
N THR A 276 22.17 -23.06 60.69
CA THR A 276 21.19 -22.29 59.94
C THR A 276 21.76 -21.45 58.80
N GLY A 277 23.01 -21.71 58.42
CA GLY A 277 23.64 -21.07 57.27
C GLY A 277 24.04 -19.62 57.48
N GLN A 278 24.15 -19.21 58.74
CA GLN A 278 24.48 -17.85 59.07
C GLN A 278 25.98 -17.72 59.30
N THR A 279 26.56 -16.65 58.75
CA THR A 279 27.91 -16.21 59.11
C THR A 279 27.83 -15.52 60.46
N VAL A 280 28.49 -16.09 61.47
CA VAL A 280 28.42 -15.59 62.84
C VAL A 280 29.49 -14.52 63.07
N MET A 281 29.05 -13.36 63.55
CA MET A 281 29.90 -12.29 64.05
C MET A 281 29.81 -12.28 65.57
N VAL A 282 30.94 -12.51 66.22
CA VAL A 282 31.08 -12.49 67.68
C VAL A 282 31.52 -11.09 68.09
N ALA A 283 30.88 -10.54 69.11
CA ALA A 283 31.24 -9.25 69.70
C ALA A 283 31.59 -9.40 71.18
N SER A 284 32.78 -8.94 71.58
CA SER A 284 33.13 -8.75 72.99
C SER A 284 33.25 -7.29 73.37
N ILE A 285 32.96 -7.03 74.63
CA ILE A 285 33.14 -5.76 75.30
C ILE A 285 33.99 -6.01 76.53
N ASP A 286 35.10 -5.29 76.65
CA ASP A 286 36.10 -5.43 77.72
C ASP A 286 36.58 -6.87 77.94
N GLY A 287 36.79 -7.59 76.82
CA GLY A 287 37.30 -8.96 76.83
C GLY A 287 36.28 -10.06 77.14
N LYS A 288 35.00 -9.74 77.31
CA LYS A 288 33.91 -10.71 77.51
C LYS A 288 32.98 -10.75 76.30
N VAL A 289 32.62 -11.93 75.80
CA VAL A 289 31.64 -12.07 74.70
C VAL A 289 30.25 -11.64 75.20
N GLN A 290 29.68 -10.64 74.55
CA GLN A 290 28.39 -10.04 74.95
C GLN A 290 27.29 -10.25 73.92
N ALA A 291 27.63 -10.42 72.63
CA ALA A 291 26.64 -10.58 71.59
C ALA A 291 27.15 -11.44 70.42
N LEU A 292 26.22 -12.16 69.78
CA LEU A 292 26.41 -12.82 68.50
C LEU A 292 25.40 -12.23 67.51
N PHE A 293 25.87 -12.00 66.28
CA PHE A 293 25.04 -11.55 65.18
C PHE A 293 25.23 -12.49 64.00
N GLY A 294 24.17 -13.18 63.60
CA GLY A 294 24.14 -14.01 62.40
C GLY A 294 23.82 -13.17 61.18
N ALA A 295 24.61 -13.30 60.12
CA ALA A 295 24.31 -12.75 58.81
C ALA A 295 23.96 -13.87 57.85
N ARG A 296 22.86 -13.73 57.11
CA ARG A 296 22.45 -14.69 56.08
C ARG A 296 21.99 -13.98 54.83
N ASP A 297 21.98 -14.69 53.72
CA ASP A 297 21.38 -14.18 52.49
C ASP A 297 19.86 -14.17 52.60
N ARG A 298 19.25 -13.04 52.26
CA ARG A 298 17.81 -12.84 52.37
C ARG A 298 17.07 -13.67 51.32
N ILE A 299 16.22 -14.58 51.76
CA ILE A 299 15.35 -15.35 50.88
C ILE A 299 14.31 -14.41 50.27
N ARG A 300 14.05 -14.53 48.97
CA ARG A 300 13.03 -13.74 48.29
C ARG A 300 11.66 -14.03 48.89
N PRO A 301 10.88 -13.02 49.31
CA PRO A 301 9.58 -13.22 49.95
C PRO A 301 8.60 -14.06 49.11
N GLU A 302 8.68 -13.97 47.78
CA GLU A 302 7.84 -14.69 46.84
C GLU A 302 8.26 -16.14 46.57
N ALA A 303 9.49 -16.54 46.93
CA ALA A 303 10.08 -17.80 46.48
C ALA A 303 9.22 -19.02 46.86
N ALA A 304 8.82 -19.13 48.12
CA ALA A 304 7.99 -20.25 48.60
C ALA A 304 6.64 -20.34 47.86
N GLY A 305 6.00 -19.19 47.62
CA GLY A 305 4.73 -19.13 46.88
C GLY A 305 4.88 -19.57 45.41
N VAL A 306 5.98 -19.18 44.77
CA VAL A 306 6.29 -19.58 43.39
C VAL A 306 6.56 -21.08 43.29
N ILE A 307 7.35 -21.65 44.22
CA ILE A 307 7.62 -23.10 44.26
C ILE A 307 6.31 -23.89 44.41
N SER A 308 5.42 -23.47 45.33
CA SER A 308 4.10 -24.08 45.48
C SER A 308 3.29 -24.01 44.19
N LYS A 309 3.27 -22.85 43.52
CA LYS A 309 2.52 -22.67 42.27
C LYS A 309 3.06 -23.54 41.14
N LEU A 310 4.37 -23.69 41.02
CA LEU A 310 4.98 -24.58 40.04
C LEU A 310 4.56 -26.05 40.27
N ARG A 311 4.49 -26.50 41.53
CA ARG A 311 3.96 -27.85 41.85
C ARG A 311 2.49 -27.99 41.48
N GLU A 312 1.64 -27.00 41.79
CA GLU A 312 0.23 -27.01 41.38
C GLU A 312 0.05 -27.10 39.86
N MET A 313 1.02 -26.57 39.10
CA MET A 313 1.06 -26.66 37.65
C MET A 313 1.61 -28.01 37.14
N GLY A 314 1.82 -29.00 38.01
CA GLY A 314 2.27 -30.33 37.60
C GLY A 314 3.76 -30.41 37.26
N ILE A 315 4.59 -29.56 37.88
CA ILE A 315 6.05 -29.79 37.91
C ILE A 315 6.31 -30.88 38.95
N GLU A 316 6.83 -32.01 38.50
CA GLU A 316 6.98 -33.24 39.30
C GLU A 316 8.21 -33.17 40.20
N ARG A 317 9.30 -32.56 39.71
CA ARG A 317 10.61 -32.57 40.38
C ARG A 317 11.18 -31.17 40.49
N ILE A 318 11.54 -30.75 41.70
CA ILE A 318 12.16 -29.46 41.97
C ILE A 318 13.40 -29.69 42.84
N ALA A 319 14.56 -29.25 42.35
CA ALA A 319 15.84 -29.40 43.03
C ALA A 319 16.46 -28.04 43.38
N LEU A 320 17.10 -27.95 44.55
CA LEU A 320 17.97 -26.84 44.95
C LEU A 320 19.43 -27.24 44.72
N LEU A 321 20.17 -26.44 43.95
CA LEU A 321 21.60 -26.61 43.73
C LEU A 321 22.34 -25.47 44.42
N SER A 322 23.30 -25.78 45.30
CA SER A 322 24.05 -24.76 46.02
C SER A 322 25.51 -25.12 46.24
N GLY A 323 26.38 -24.11 46.22
CA GLY A 323 27.77 -24.23 46.66
C GLY A 323 27.94 -24.20 48.18
N ASP A 324 26.88 -23.83 48.92
CA ASP A 324 26.90 -23.79 50.38
C ASP A 324 27.01 -25.19 51.00
N ARG A 325 27.43 -25.25 52.27
CA ARG A 325 27.46 -26.51 53.03
C ARG A 325 26.11 -27.26 52.94
N PRO A 326 26.10 -28.61 52.80
CA PRO A 326 24.87 -29.38 52.62
C PRO A 326 23.77 -29.10 53.65
N ILE A 327 24.14 -28.96 54.93
CA ILE A 327 23.21 -28.66 56.03
C ILE A 327 22.49 -27.32 55.80
N VAL A 328 23.20 -26.31 55.29
CA VAL A 328 22.66 -24.98 55.03
C VAL A 328 21.67 -25.00 53.87
N ALA A 329 22.06 -25.64 52.77
CA ALA A 329 21.23 -25.79 51.60
C ALA A 329 19.94 -26.58 51.94
N ASP A 330 20.03 -27.65 52.73
CA ASP A 330 18.89 -28.46 53.18
C ASP A 330 17.88 -27.66 53.99
N GLN A 331 18.34 -26.76 54.88
CA GLN A 331 17.43 -25.89 55.62
C GLN A 331 16.68 -24.89 54.73
N VAL A 332 17.38 -24.29 53.75
CA VAL A 332 16.75 -23.39 52.78
C VAL A 332 15.73 -24.15 51.92
N ALA A 333 16.08 -25.36 51.47
CA ALA A 333 15.18 -26.22 50.72
C ALA A 333 13.91 -26.55 51.52
N LYS A 334 14.06 -26.95 52.79
CA LYS A 334 12.93 -27.23 53.70
C LYS A 334 12.04 -26.00 53.91
N TYR A 335 12.62 -24.83 54.10
CA TYR A 335 11.87 -23.57 54.26
C TYR A 335 11.04 -23.24 53.00
N LEU A 336 11.58 -23.55 51.82
CA LEU A 336 10.92 -23.30 50.53
C LEU A 336 10.00 -24.45 50.06
N GLY A 337 9.94 -25.57 50.78
CA GLY A 337 9.18 -26.75 50.38
C GLY A 337 9.78 -27.49 49.18
N ILE A 338 11.11 -27.52 49.06
CA ILE A 338 11.87 -28.23 48.03
C ILE A 338 12.36 -29.57 48.62
N ASP A 339 12.00 -30.69 47.99
CA ASP A 339 12.29 -32.04 48.52
C ASP A 339 13.69 -32.54 48.15
N GLU A 340 14.27 -32.02 47.08
CA GLU A 340 15.58 -32.43 46.58
C GLU A 340 16.58 -31.28 46.70
N CYS A 341 17.69 -31.53 47.40
CA CYS A 341 18.70 -30.52 47.67
C CYS A 341 20.10 -31.10 47.53
N HIS A 342 20.98 -30.37 46.83
CA HIS A 342 22.36 -30.72 46.60
C HIS A 342 23.25 -29.54 47.00
N GLY A 343 23.90 -29.65 48.16
CA GLY A 343 24.85 -28.65 48.67
C GLY A 343 26.31 -29.07 48.47
N GLY A 344 27.23 -28.12 48.60
CA GLY A 344 28.67 -28.31 48.46
C GLY A 344 29.13 -28.46 47.01
N LEU A 345 28.33 -27.98 46.06
CA LEU A 345 28.57 -28.18 44.63
C LEU A 345 29.57 -27.17 44.06
N LEU A 346 30.49 -27.66 43.22
CA LEU A 346 31.24 -26.81 42.29
C LEU A 346 30.40 -26.54 41.03
N PRO A 347 30.72 -25.51 40.21
CA PRO A 347 30.00 -25.24 38.97
C PRO A 347 29.87 -26.46 38.03
N ALA A 348 30.92 -27.28 37.93
CA ALA A 348 30.92 -28.50 37.12
C ALA A 348 30.01 -29.61 37.69
N ASP A 349 29.79 -29.64 39.01
CA ASP A 349 28.91 -30.63 39.64
C ASP A 349 27.44 -30.27 39.45
N LYS A 350 27.10 -28.97 39.41
CA LYS A 350 25.77 -28.51 39.01
C LYS A 350 25.41 -29.01 37.62
N GLU A 351 26.33 -28.93 36.66
CA GLU A 351 26.12 -29.44 35.30
C GLU A 351 25.81 -30.96 35.29
N LYS A 352 26.57 -31.77 36.04
CA LYS A 352 26.34 -33.22 36.12
C LYS A 352 24.95 -33.56 36.62
N ILE A 353 24.47 -32.85 37.65
CA ILE A 353 23.12 -33.05 38.19
C ILE A 353 22.06 -32.70 37.16
N ILE A 354 22.24 -31.60 36.40
CA ILE A 354 21.32 -31.26 35.29
C ILE A 354 21.30 -32.37 34.24
N VAL A 355 22.44 -32.96 33.89
CA VAL A 355 22.51 -34.08 32.93
C VAL A 355 21.76 -35.31 33.46
N GLU A 356 21.96 -35.64 34.73
CA GLU A 356 21.27 -36.75 35.39
C GLU A 356 19.76 -36.54 35.41
N MET A 357 19.29 -35.36 35.84
CA MET A 357 17.87 -35.02 35.83
C MET A 357 17.28 -35.03 34.41
N SER A 358 18.04 -34.55 33.41
CA SER A 358 17.62 -34.49 32.01
C SER A 358 17.49 -35.86 31.33
N SER A 359 17.96 -36.93 31.97
CA SER A 359 17.80 -38.31 31.45
C SER A 359 16.36 -38.83 31.57
N THR A 360 15.60 -38.31 32.55
CA THR A 360 14.25 -38.76 32.88
C THR A 360 13.21 -37.65 32.77
N HIS A 361 13.64 -36.39 32.87
CA HIS A 361 12.76 -35.22 32.88
C HIS A 361 13.25 -34.18 31.86
N ARG A 362 12.38 -33.22 31.54
CA ARG A 362 12.76 -32.01 30.84
C ARG A 362 12.98 -30.91 31.87
N VAL A 363 14.23 -30.50 31.99
CA VAL A 363 14.72 -29.69 33.11
C VAL A 363 14.91 -28.25 32.69
N ALA A 364 14.34 -27.33 33.46
CA ALA A 364 14.65 -25.91 33.40
C ALA A 364 15.59 -25.55 34.55
N MET A 365 16.75 -24.96 34.25
CA MET A 365 17.67 -24.44 35.26
C MET A 365 17.42 -22.96 35.46
N VAL A 366 17.30 -22.50 36.70
CA VAL A 366 17.16 -21.09 37.07
C VAL A 366 18.39 -20.65 37.82
N GLY A 367 19.09 -19.62 37.34
CA GLY A 367 20.37 -19.18 37.94
C GLY A 367 20.69 -17.71 37.64
N ASP A 368 21.71 -17.17 38.29
CA ASP A 368 22.16 -15.79 38.10
C ASP A 368 23.04 -15.60 36.84
N GLY A 369 23.42 -16.70 36.19
CA GLY A 369 24.17 -16.71 34.93
C GLY A 369 25.67 -16.51 35.05
N ILE A 370 26.23 -16.28 36.24
CA ILE A 370 27.69 -16.12 36.42
C ILE A 370 28.32 -17.46 36.79
N ASN A 371 27.87 -18.06 37.88
CA ASN A 371 28.43 -19.33 38.38
C ASN A 371 27.72 -20.54 37.76
N ASP A 372 26.54 -20.33 37.18
CA ASP A 372 25.65 -21.39 36.71
C ASP A 372 25.60 -21.50 35.19
N ALA A 373 26.40 -20.73 34.46
CA ALA A 373 26.39 -20.71 33.00
C ALA A 373 26.51 -22.11 32.36
N PRO A 374 27.40 -23.03 32.82
CA PRO A 374 27.46 -24.39 32.30
C PRO A 374 26.16 -25.18 32.53
N ALA A 375 25.58 -25.07 33.73
CA ALA A 375 24.33 -25.76 34.09
C ALA A 375 23.13 -25.21 33.32
N LEU A 376 23.04 -23.89 33.15
CA LEU A 376 22.03 -23.21 32.33
C LEU A 376 22.09 -23.67 30.88
N ALA A 377 23.28 -23.67 30.28
CA ALA A 377 23.48 -24.09 28.89
C ALA A 377 23.20 -25.59 28.65
N ARG A 378 23.40 -26.43 29.67
CA ARG A 378 23.17 -27.87 29.56
C ARG A 378 21.71 -28.29 29.76
N SER A 379 20.92 -27.48 30.46
CA SER A 379 19.51 -27.71 30.69
C SER A 379 18.69 -27.66 29.39
N ASN A 380 17.43 -28.13 29.42
CA ASN A 380 16.55 -28.00 28.25
C ASN A 380 16.16 -26.54 27.99
N VAL A 381 16.02 -25.77 29.07
CA VAL A 381 15.81 -24.32 29.05
C VAL A 381 16.55 -23.66 30.21
N GLY A 382 17.52 -22.81 29.90
CA GLY A 382 18.20 -21.98 30.88
C GLY A 382 17.44 -20.67 31.15
N LEU A 383 17.01 -20.46 32.39
CA LEU A 383 16.33 -19.25 32.88
C LEU A 383 17.33 -18.42 33.69
N ALA A 384 17.83 -17.34 33.10
CA ALA A 384 18.76 -16.45 33.76
C ALA A 384 18.03 -15.31 34.49
N VAL A 385 18.34 -15.12 35.77
CA VAL A 385 17.75 -14.10 36.64
C VAL A 385 18.61 -12.84 36.60
N GLY A 386 18.05 -11.74 36.08
CA GLY A 386 18.75 -10.47 35.92
C GLY A 386 18.48 -9.49 37.05
N GLY A 387 19.50 -9.16 37.85
CA GLY A 387 19.46 -8.03 38.77
C GLY A 387 19.58 -6.66 38.05
N PRO A 388 19.26 -5.53 38.73
CA PRO A 388 19.30 -4.18 38.14
C PRO A 388 20.65 -3.77 37.51
N SER A 389 21.73 -4.42 37.92
CA SER A 389 23.12 -4.11 37.55
C SER A 389 23.79 -5.17 36.64
N GLY A 390 23.08 -6.25 36.24
CA GLY A 390 23.71 -7.46 35.70
C GLY A 390 23.27 -7.94 34.30
N ILE A 391 22.48 -7.14 33.56
CA ILE A 391 21.84 -7.58 32.29
C ILE A 391 22.85 -8.13 31.26
N GLU A 392 24.10 -7.63 31.21
CA GLU A 392 25.08 -8.04 30.20
C GLU A 392 25.55 -9.49 30.31
N VAL A 393 25.90 -9.94 31.51
CA VAL A 393 26.39 -11.30 31.74
C VAL A 393 25.22 -12.29 31.70
N VAL A 394 24.08 -11.90 32.28
CA VAL A 394 22.86 -12.71 32.35
C VAL A 394 22.25 -12.93 30.96
N ALA A 395 22.32 -11.92 30.08
CA ALA A 395 21.81 -12.01 28.72
C ALA A 395 22.65 -12.90 27.81
N GLU A 396 23.85 -13.35 28.18
CA GLU A 396 24.58 -14.36 27.40
C GLU A 396 24.31 -15.79 27.91
N SER A 397 24.08 -15.96 29.21
CA SER A 397 24.09 -17.26 29.87
C SER A 397 22.79 -18.09 29.83
N GLY A 398 21.62 -17.52 29.46
CA GLY A 398 20.33 -18.24 29.46
C GLY A 398 19.52 -18.12 28.17
N ASP A 399 18.60 -19.07 27.93
CA ASP A 399 17.63 -19.07 26.83
C ASP A 399 16.51 -18.03 27.04
N VAL A 400 16.17 -17.81 28.32
CA VAL A 400 15.17 -16.84 28.78
C VAL A 400 15.79 -16.01 29.89
N VAL A 401 15.54 -14.71 29.87
CA VAL A 401 16.05 -13.75 30.86
C VAL A 401 14.87 -13.11 31.59
N LEU A 402 14.93 -13.10 32.92
CA LEU A 402 13.89 -12.56 33.79
C LEU A 402 14.41 -11.24 34.42
N LEU A 403 13.73 -10.13 34.13
CA LEU A 403 14.01 -8.79 34.65
C LEU A 403 12.99 -8.42 35.75
N GLY A 404 13.41 -7.66 36.75
CA GLY A 404 12.53 -7.20 37.85
C GLY A 404 12.43 -8.23 38.98
N ASP A 405 11.22 -8.44 39.53
CA ASP A 405 10.89 -9.52 40.48
C ASP A 405 10.83 -10.89 39.77
N PRO A 406 11.96 -11.60 39.63
CA PRO A 406 12.17 -12.54 38.55
C PRO A 406 11.39 -13.85 38.75
N LEU A 407 11.15 -14.25 40.01
CA LEU A 407 10.48 -15.52 40.32
C LEU A 407 8.96 -15.45 40.11
N ARG A 408 8.32 -14.29 40.35
CA ARG A 408 6.86 -14.12 40.20
C ARG A 408 6.38 -14.40 38.78
N SER A 409 7.27 -14.20 37.82
CA SER A 409 7.01 -14.33 36.39
C SER A 409 7.05 -15.79 35.91
N LEU A 410 7.64 -16.71 36.68
CA LEU A 410 7.82 -18.12 36.28
C LEU A 410 6.49 -18.86 36.05
N PRO A 411 5.48 -18.81 36.95
CA PRO A 411 4.20 -19.47 36.71
C PRO A 411 3.48 -18.94 35.46
N LEU A 412 3.50 -17.61 35.25
CA LEU A 412 2.94 -16.98 34.05
C LEU A 412 3.63 -17.51 32.78
N LEU A 413 4.96 -17.57 32.78
CA LEU A 413 5.76 -18.03 31.66
C LEU A 413 5.45 -19.48 31.29
N ILE A 414 5.41 -20.39 32.28
CA ILE A 414 5.09 -21.80 32.04
C ILE A 414 3.64 -21.96 31.55
N GLY A 415 2.69 -21.27 32.17
CA GLY A 415 1.27 -21.32 31.80
C GLY A 415 1.04 -20.84 30.37
N LEU A 416 1.64 -19.70 30.01
CA LEU A 416 1.55 -19.16 28.66
C LEU A 416 2.25 -20.05 27.63
N SER A 417 3.40 -20.64 27.96
CA SER A 417 4.12 -21.55 27.07
C SER A 417 3.26 -22.77 26.72
N ARG A 418 2.61 -23.37 27.73
CA ARG A 418 1.67 -24.50 27.53
C ARG A 418 0.45 -24.09 26.71
N ALA A 419 -0.18 -22.96 27.03
CA ALA A 419 -1.31 -22.44 26.27
C ALA A 419 -0.94 -22.15 24.80
N THR A 420 0.29 -21.72 24.55
CA THR A 420 0.81 -21.47 23.20
C THR A 420 0.92 -22.77 22.42
N LEU A 421 1.51 -23.83 23.00
CA LEU A 421 1.56 -25.14 22.34
C LEU A 421 0.18 -25.73 22.09
N GLN A 422 -0.73 -25.61 23.04
CA GLN A 422 -2.11 -26.05 22.88
C GLN A 422 -2.79 -25.30 21.72
N THR A 423 -2.61 -23.98 21.64
CA THR A 423 -3.12 -23.14 20.54
C THR A 423 -2.52 -23.54 19.19
N ILE A 424 -1.22 -23.83 19.12
CA ILE A 424 -0.57 -24.32 17.90
C ILE A 424 -1.18 -25.66 17.47
N ASN A 425 -1.32 -26.61 18.38
CA ASN A 425 -1.91 -27.91 18.08
C ASN A 425 -3.37 -27.79 17.63
N GLN A 426 -4.16 -26.91 18.26
CA GLN A 426 -5.52 -26.58 17.82
C GLN A 426 -5.53 -26.04 16.39
N ASN A 427 -4.66 -25.08 16.10
CA ASN A 427 -4.55 -24.45 14.78
C ASN A 427 -4.18 -25.46 13.69
N ILE A 428 -3.25 -26.37 13.97
CA ILE A 428 -2.85 -27.42 13.03
C ILE A 428 -3.97 -28.45 12.83
N LEU A 429 -4.49 -29.02 13.92
CA LEU A 429 -5.41 -30.16 13.81
C LEU A 429 -6.78 -29.76 13.28
N TYR A 430 -7.35 -28.65 13.75
CA TYR A 430 -8.73 -28.28 13.46
C TYR A 430 -8.84 -27.30 12.31
N PHE A 431 -8.05 -26.22 12.34
CA PHE A 431 -8.18 -25.18 11.32
C PHE A 431 -7.35 -25.47 10.06
N ALA A 432 -6.21 -26.16 10.17
CA ALA A 432 -5.44 -26.55 9.00
C ALA A 432 -5.91 -27.88 8.40
N PHE A 433 -6.04 -28.95 9.19
CA PHE A 433 -6.51 -30.24 8.66
C PHE A 433 -8.03 -30.37 8.66
N GLY A 434 -8.71 -30.10 9.77
CA GLY A 434 -10.16 -30.26 9.90
C GLY A 434 -10.96 -29.46 8.88
N VAL A 435 -10.72 -28.15 8.78
CA VAL A 435 -11.36 -27.28 7.78
C VAL A 435 -11.04 -27.78 6.37
N ASN A 436 -9.78 -28.08 6.04
CA ASN A 436 -9.44 -28.57 4.69
C ASN A 436 -10.15 -29.89 4.34
N ILE A 437 -10.26 -30.85 5.26
CA ILE A 437 -10.98 -32.11 5.04
C ILE A 437 -12.46 -31.84 4.76
N VAL A 438 -13.10 -31.02 5.60
CA VAL A 438 -14.52 -30.65 5.41
C VAL A 438 -14.71 -29.89 4.09
N GLY A 439 -13.78 -28.99 3.76
CA GLY A 439 -13.75 -28.25 2.51
C GLY A 439 -13.64 -29.17 1.29
N ILE A 440 -12.80 -30.20 1.34
CA ILE A 440 -12.68 -31.22 0.28
C ILE A 440 -14.01 -31.95 0.08
N VAL A 441 -14.63 -32.41 1.17
CA VAL A 441 -15.91 -33.12 1.13
C VAL A 441 -17.00 -32.22 0.55
N ILE A 442 -17.12 -30.99 1.03
CA ILE A 442 -18.17 -30.06 0.61
C ILE A 442 -17.94 -29.59 -0.82
N THR A 443 -16.79 -28.99 -1.12
CA THR A 443 -16.54 -28.29 -2.39
C THR A 443 -16.06 -29.22 -3.51
N GLY A 444 -15.34 -30.29 -3.17
CA GLY A 444 -14.78 -31.24 -4.13
C GLY A 444 -15.68 -32.43 -4.43
N TRP A 445 -16.50 -32.89 -3.48
CA TRP A 445 -17.33 -34.11 -3.66
C TRP A 445 -18.83 -33.86 -3.64
N LEU A 446 -19.38 -33.20 -2.60
CA LEU A 446 -20.83 -33.01 -2.47
C LEU A 446 -21.35 -31.94 -3.43
N TRP A 447 -20.69 -30.78 -3.51
CA TRP A 447 -21.15 -29.66 -4.33
C TRP A 447 -21.33 -30.02 -5.81
N PRO A 448 -20.37 -30.68 -6.48
CA PRO A 448 -20.54 -31.10 -7.88
C PRO A 448 -21.66 -32.12 -8.10
N LEU A 449 -22.09 -32.85 -7.05
CA LEU A 449 -23.18 -33.83 -7.13
C LEU A 449 -24.57 -33.20 -6.97
N PHE A 450 -24.68 -32.10 -6.21
CA PHE A 450 -25.97 -31.49 -5.86
C PHE A 450 -26.21 -30.12 -6.50
N ALA A 451 -25.17 -29.43 -6.96
CA ALA A 451 -25.29 -28.10 -7.55
C ALA A 451 -25.77 -28.15 -9.01
N PRO A 452 -26.60 -27.18 -9.45
CA PRO A 452 -26.91 -26.99 -10.87
C PRO A 452 -25.64 -26.84 -11.71
N THR A 453 -25.68 -27.24 -12.99
CA THR A 453 -24.51 -27.21 -13.89
C THR A 453 -23.82 -25.85 -13.96
N ASP A 454 -24.57 -24.76 -13.92
CA ASP A 454 -24.03 -23.38 -13.98
C ASP A 454 -23.25 -23.00 -12.71
N TRP A 455 -23.58 -23.62 -11.58
CA TRP A 455 -22.95 -23.40 -10.27
C TRP A 455 -21.81 -24.38 -10.01
N MET A 456 -21.78 -25.51 -10.71
CA MET A 456 -20.69 -26.48 -10.65
C MET A 456 -19.39 -25.87 -11.17
N GLU A 457 -19.43 -25.05 -12.22
CA GLU A 457 -18.23 -24.35 -12.73
C GLU A 457 -17.63 -23.36 -11.70
N GLN A 458 -18.42 -22.95 -10.70
CA GLN A 458 -17.99 -22.03 -9.65
C GLN A 458 -17.39 -22.73 -8.43
N SER A 459 -17.35 -24.08 -8.38
CA SER A 459 -16.85 -24.80 -7.20
C SER A 459 -15.42 -24.41 -6.77
N PRO A 460 -14.46 -24.11 -7.68
CA PRO A 460 -13.13 -23.66 -7.27
C PRO A 460 -13.16 -22.28 -6.59
N LEU A 461 -14.07 -21.38 -6.99
CA LEU A 461 -14.21 -20.07 -6.36
C LEU A 461 -14.70 -20.22 -4.90
N PHE A 462 -15.69 -21.08 -4.67
CA PHE A 462 -16.15 -21.38 -3.32
C PHE A 462 -15.09 -22.10 -2.48
N ALA A 463 -14.25 -22.94 -3.09
CA ALA A 463 -13.09 -23.52 -2.43
C ALA A 463 -12.10 -22.44 -1.95
N VAL A 464 -11.84 -21.40 -2.76
CA VAL A 464 -11.01 -20.25 -2.33
C VAL A 464 -11.62 -19.56 -1.11
N VAL A 465 -12.92 -19.22 -1.17
CA VAL A 465 -13.62 -18.53 -0.07
C VAL A 465 -13.61 -19.39 1.20
N TYR A 466 -13.92 -20.68 1.06
CA TYR A 466 -13.97 -21.61 2.18
C TYR A 466 -12.61 -21.74 2.86
N HIS A 467 -11.54 -21.88 2.06
CA HIS A 467 -10.18 -22.00 2.55
C HIS A 467 -9.74 -20.80 3.42
N GLN A 468 -10.19 -19.58 3.10
CA GLN A 468 -9.85 -18.39 3.90
C GLN A 468 -10.41 -18.42 5.33
N PHE A 469 -11.52 -19.13 5.57
CA PHE A 469 -12.04 -19.29 6.94
C PHE A 469 -11.06 -20.04 7.85
N GLY A 470 -10.31 -21.01 7.32
CA GLY A 470 -9.28 -21.73 8.08
C GLY A 470 -8.18 -20.79 8.57
N SER A 471 -7.61 -20.00 7.66
CA SER A 471 -6.56 -19.02 7.98
C SER A 471 -7.06 -17.94 8.95
N PHE A 472 -8.30 -17.46 8.77
CA PHE A 472 -8.91 -16.48 9.67
C PHE A 472 -9.14 -17.05 11.08
N ALA A 473 -9.61 -18.30 11.18
CA ALA A 473 -9.81 -18.97 12.46
C ALA A 473 -8.50 -19.20 13.22
N VAL A 474 -7.41 -19.55 12.53
CA VAL A 474 -6.06 -19.63 13.11
C VAL A 474 -5.66 -18.31 13.76
N LEU A 475 -5.83 -17.19 13.05
CA LEU A 475 -5.49 -15.86 13.58
C LEU A 475 -6.30 -15.52 14.83
N LEU A 476 -7.62 -15.72 14.80
CA LEU A 476 -8.48 -15.44 15.94
C LEU A 476 -8.13 -16.30 17.17
N ASN A 477 -7.86 -17.59 16.94
CA ASN A 477 -7.48 -18.49 18.04
C ASN A 477 -6.11 -18.11 18.63
N SER A 478 -5.14 -17.75 17.79
CA SER A 478 -3.84 -17.24 18.24
C SER A 478 -3.95 -15.93 19.04
N MET A 479 -4.82 -15.00 18.62
CA MET A 479 -5.03 -13.73 19.31
C MET A 479 -5.51 -13.90 20.76
N ARG A 480 -6.16 -15.03 21.12
CA ARG A 480 -6.59 -15.32 22.49
C ARG A 480 -5.42 -15.27 23.49
N LEU A 481 -4.20 -15.61 23.06
CA LEU A 481 -3.00 -15.58 23.90
C LEU A 481 -2.63 -14.15 24.37
N LEU A 482 -3.02 -13.10 23.63
CA LEU A 482 -2.76 -11.71 24.02
C LEU A 482 -3.50 -11.30 25.32
N TRP A 483 -4.58 -12.01 25.65
CA TRP A 483 -5.39 -11.77 26.85
C TRP A 483 -5.15 -12.77 27.98
N PHE A 484 -4.25 -13.74 27.79
CA PHE A 484 -4.00 -14.79 28.77
C PHE A 484 -3.65 -14.23 30.16
N GLN A 485 -4.48 -14.52 31.16
CA GLN A 485 -4.30 -14.07 32.56
C GLN A 485 -3.94 -12.58 32.70
N ARG A 486 -4.50 -11.72 31.84
CA ARG A 486 -4.30 -10.27 31.93
C ARG A 486 -5.28 -9.71 32.96
N GLU A 487 -4.79 -9.39 34.15
CA GLU A 487 -5.59 -8.63 35.13
C GLU A 487 -5.85 -7.23 34.57
N SER A 488 -7.11 -6.93 34.28
CA SER A 488 -7.52 -5.60 33.80
C SER A 488 -8.49 -4.96 34.78
N ASN A 489 -8.24 -3.71 35.15
CA ASN A 489 -9.14 -2.91 35.99
C ASN A 489 -10.41 -2.45 35.24
N LEU A 490 -10.55 -2.79 33.95
CA LEU A 490 -11.67 -2.40 33.10
C LEU A 490 -12.65 -3.58 32.93
N SER A 491 -13.90 -3.38 33.36
CA SER A 491 -14.99 -4.38 33.33
C SER A 491 -15.21 -5.02 31.93
N ALA A 492 -15.05 -4.25 30.85
CA ALA A 492 -15.20 -4.73 29.48
C ALA A 492 -14.11 -5.74 29.07
N SER A 493 -12.86 -5.51 29.48
CA SER A 493 -11.73 -6.40 29.17
C SER A 493 -11.83 -7.71 29.95
N ASN A 494 -12.27 -7.67 31.22
CA ASN A 494 -12.52 -8.90 32.00
C ASN A 494 -13.72 -9.69 31.46
N SER A 495 -14.75 -9.03 30.93
CA SER A 495 -15.90 -9.71 30.30
C SER A 495 -15.49 -10.40 28.99
N PHE A 496 -14.63 -9.75 28.19
CA PHE A 496 -14.09 -10.31 26.97
C PHE A 496 -13.11 -11.46 27.25
N ALA A 497 -12.23 -11.33 28.24
CA ALA A 497 -11.34 -12.41 28.67
C ALA A 497 -12.11 -13.65 29.17
N LYS A 498 -13.17 -13.45 29.97
CA LYS A 498 -14.06 -14.55 30.38
C LYS A 498 -14.82 -15.17 29.22
N PHE A 499 -15.23 -14.39 28.22
CA PHE A 499 -15.83 -14.91 27.00
C PHE A 499 -14.81 -15.74 26.22
N THR A 500 -13.58 -15.25 26.04
CA THR A 500 -12.53 -16.00 25.35
C THR A 500 -12.12 -17.27 26.09
N ASP A 501 -12.10 -17.26 27.43
CA ASP A 501 -11.84 -18.44 28.26
C ASP A 501 -12.98 -19.45 28.16
N LYS A 502 -14.24 -19.00 28.14
CA LYS A 502 -15.40 -19.88 27.90
C LYS A 502 -15.39 -20.48 26.49
N VAL A 503 -15.02 -19.70 25.49
CA VAL A 503 -14.84 -20.19 24.12
C VAL A 503 -13.67 -21.18 24.07
N GLY A 504 -12.57 -20.89 24.75
CA GLY A 504 -11.42 -21.80 24.88
C GLY A 504 -11.80 -23.12 25.53
N ALA A 505 -12.50 -23.09 26.66
CA ALA A 505 -13.01 -24.28 27.34
C ALA A 505 -14.08 -25.02 26.51
N PHE A 506 -14.91 -24.30 25.76
CA PHE A 506 -15.86 -24.91 24.81
C PHE A 506 -15.12 -25.66 23.71
N PHE A 507 -14.09 -25.04 23.12
CA PHE A 507 -13.21 -25.74 22.20
C PHE A 507 -12.56 -26.92 22.91
N ASP A 508 -11.79 -26.76 23.99
CA ASP A 508 -11.15 -27.89 24.70
C ASP A 508 -12.09 -29.07 24.99
N ARG A 509 -13.35 -28.82 25.31
CA ARG A 509 -14.38 -29.85 25.48
C ARG A 509 -14.92 -30.44 24.17
N LEU A 510 -14.94 -29.67 23.08
CA LEU A 510 -15.22 -30.14 21.72
C LEU A 510 -14.03 -30.91 21.11
N LEU A 511 -12.82 -30.71 21.63
CA LEU A 511 -11.55 -31.25 21.11
C LEU A 511 -11.17 -32.61 21.74
N ASP A 512 -11.98 -33.15 22.65
CA ASP A 512 -11.83 -34.51 23.18
C ASP A 512 -12.40 -35.51 22.16
N ILE A 513 -11.55 -35.85 21.18
CA ILE A 513 -11.92 -36.61 19.97
C ILE A 513 -12.55 -37.95 20.33
N ASP A 514 -12.12 -38.58 21.43
CA ASP A 514 -12.60 -39.88 21.86
C ASP A 514 -14.07 -39.83 22.34
N GLU A 515 -14.46 -38.78 23.07
CA GLU A 515 -15.83 -38.65 23.61
C GLU A 515 -16.85 -38.28 22.53
N HIS A 516 -16.48 -37.43 21.57
CA HIS A 516 -17.38 -37.02 20.47
C HIS A 516 -17.52 -38.08 19.39
N PHE A 517 -16.46 -38.83 19.07
CA PHE A 517 -16.59 -39.99 18.18
C PHE A 517 -17.53 -41.03 18.79
N ASP A 518 -17.39 -41.33 20.08
CA ASP A 518 -18.28 -42.28 20.76
C ASP A 518 -19.73 -41.78 20.83
N PHE A 519 -19.95 -40.50 21.10
CA PHE A 519 -21.29 -39.91 21.13
C PHE A 519 -21.96 -39.93 19.74
N ILE A 520 -21.22 -39.54 18.69
CA ILE A 520 -21.73 -39.52 17.31
C ILE A 520 -21.99 -40.95 16.83
N PHE A 521 -21.13 -41.92 17.14
CA PHE A 521 -21.36 -43.32 16.78
C PHE A 521 -22.58 -43.91 17.50
N HIS A 522 -22.75 -43.63 18.79
CA HIS A 522 -23.86 -44.17 19.57
C HIS A 522 -25.20 -43.49 19.25
N ASN A 523 -25.20 -42.20 18.90
CA ASN A 523 -26.42 -41.44 18.61
C ASN A 523 -26.58 -41.07 17.13
N TRP A 524 -25.89 -41.77 16.21
CA TRP A 524 -25.84 -41.40 14.80
C TRP A 524 -27.23 -41.26 14.16
N GLN A 525 -28.21 -42.06 14.60
CA GLN A 525 -29.61 -41.96 14.13
C GLN A 525 -30.29 -40.65 14.55
N LYS A 526 -30.03 -40.17 15.77
CA LYS A 526 -30.60 -38.92 16.29
C LYS A 526 -29.89 -37.70 15.68
N VAL A 527 -28.57 -37.78 15.53
CA VAL A 527 -27.77 -36.76 14.86
C VAL A 527 -28.21 -36.66 13.39
N PHE A 528 -28.27 -37.79 12.68
CA PHE A 528 -28.75 -37.85 11.31
C PHE A 528 -30.20 -37.33 11.18
N ALA A 529 -31.11 -37.71 12.07
CA ALA A 529 -32.48 -37.22 12.07
C ALA A 529 -32.55 -35.69 12.33
N ALA A 530 -31.74 -35.17 13.25
CA ALA A 530 -31.65 -33.73 13.51
C ALA A 530 -31.07 -32.99 12.31
N THR A 531 -29.96 -33.46 11.74
CA THR A 531 -29.34 -32.89 10.54
C THR A 531 -30.29 -32.95 9.35
N PHE A 532 -30.99 -34.06 9.15
CA PHE A 532 -31.99 -34.22 8.10
C PHE A 532 -33.18 -33.27 8.32
N ALA A 533 -33.69 -33.13 9.54
CA ALA A 533 -34.75 -32.19 9.87
C ALA A 533 -34.32 -30.74 9.65
N THR A 534 -33.09 -30.38 10.00
CA THR A 534 -32.52 -29.05 9.74
C THR A 534 -32.38 -28.80 8.23
N LEU A 535 -31.85 -29.77 7.47
CA LEU A 535 -31.74 -29.68 6.02
C LEU A 535 -33.12 -29.59 5.34
N LEU A 536 -34.13 -30.31 5.86
CA LEU A 536 -35.51 -30.24 5.38
C LEU A 536 -36.14 -28.87 5.66
N LEU A 537 -35.91 -28.30 6.85
CA LEU A 537 -36.37 -26.94 7.21
C LEU A 537 -35.71 -25.88 6.34
N ILE A 538 -34.40 -26.01 6.09
CA ILE A 538 -33.65 -25.14 5.17
C ILE A 538 -34.23 -25.27 3.75
N TRP A 539 -34.46 -26.50 3.28
CA TRP A 539 -35.06 -26.76 1.98
C TRP A 539 -36.46 -26.15 1.85
N LEU A 540 -37.33 -26.29 2.85
CA LEU A 540 -38.66 -25.67 2.90
C LEU A 540 -38.62 -24.13 2.92
N SER A 541 -37.58 -23.55 3.53
CA SER A 541 -37.37 -22.09 3.56
C SER A 541 -37.06 -21.51 2.17
N PHE A 542 -36.42 -22.28 1.30
CA PHE A 542 -36.23 -21.87 -0.11
C PHE A 542 -37.53 -21.77 -0.91
N GLY A 543 -38.67 -22.19 -0.34
CA GLY A 543 -40.00 -21.99 -0.91
C GLY A 543 -40.49 -20.54 -0.88
N PHE A 544 -39.87 -19.66 -0.08
CA PHE A 544 -40.24 -18.24 -0.06
C PHE A 544 -39.72 -17.49 -1.30
N THR A 545 -40.63 -16.83 -2.02
CA THR A 545 -40.33 -16.01 -3.19
C THR A 545 -40.99 -14.64 -3.04
N GLN A 546 -40.18 -13.59 -3.18
CA GLN A 546 -40.67 -12.20 -3.20
C GLN A 546 -40.77 -11.71 -4.65
N ILE A 547 -41.93 -11.17 -5.02
CA ILE A 547 -42.21 -10.54 -6.31
C ILE A 547 -42.26 -9.02 -6.11
N GLN A 548 -41.47 -8.28 -6.88
CA GLN A 548 -41.40 -6.81 -6.82
C GLN A 548 -42.63 -6.15 -7.46
N SER A 549 -42.88 -4.87 -7.18
CA SER A 549 -44.05 -4.13 -7.68
C SER A 549 -44.13 -4.00 -9.20
N ASN A 550 -43.00 -4.15 -9.91
CA ASN A 550 -42.90 -4.14 -11.36
C ASN A 550 -42.73 -5.54 -11.97
N GLU A 551 -42.89 -6.59 -11.18
CA GLU A 551 -42.71 -7.99 -11.58
C GLU A 551 -44.01 -8.77 -11.48
N ILE A 552 -44.13 -9.77 -12.34
CA ILE A 552 -45.12 -10.83 -12.26
C ILE A 552 -44.37 -12.16 -12.20
N GLY A 553 -44.75 -13.02 -11.25
CA GLY A 553 -44.18 -14.37 -11.14
C GLY A 553 -45.07 -15.40 -11.83
N LEU A 554 -44.53 -16.11 -12.82
CA LEU A 554 -45.17 -17.27 -13.43
C LEU A 554 -44.68 -18.55 -12.77
N VAL A 555 -45.61 -19.38 -12.30
CA VAL A 555 -45.28 -20.60 -11.56
C VAL A 555 -45.47 -21.82 -12.45
N GLN A 556 -44.42 -22.62 -12.59
CA GLN A 556 -44.49 -23.95 -13.20
C GLN A 556 -44.42 -25.00 -12.10
N ARG A 557 -45.39 -25.89 -12.03
CA ARG A 557 -45.38 -27.06 -11.13
C ARG A 557 -45.12 -28.32 -11.94
N MET A 558 -43.99 -28.98 -11.70
CA MET A 558 -43.55 -30.16 -12.44
C MET A 558 -43.63 -29.98 -13.97
N GLY A 559 -43.21 -28.81 -14.45
CA GLY A 559 -43.22 -28.46 -15.88
C GLY A 559 -44.56 -27.97 -16.44
N ARG A 560 -45.68 -28.12 -15.71
CA ARG A 560 -46.98 -27.54 -16.10
C ARG A 560 -47.12 -26.11 -15.60
N LEU A 561 -47.48 -25.18 -16.49
CA LEU A 561 -47.79 -23.80 -16.13
C LEU A 561 -49.12 -23.74 -15.36
N LEU A 562 -49.13 -23.10 -14.19
CA LEU A 562 -50.34 -22.80 -13.42
C LEU A 562 -51.00 -21.53 -13.98
N ASP A 563 -52.34 -21.47 -13.93
CA ASP A 563 -53.08 -20.30 -14.43
C ASP A 563 -52.98 -19.07 -13.50
N ASP A 564 -52.60 -19.28 -12.23
CA ASP A 564 -52.42 -18.21 -11.26
C ASP A 564 -51.08 -17.48 -11.45
N GLN A 565 -51.15 -16.18 -11.75
CA GLN A 565 -50.01 -15.28 -11.74
C GLN A 565 -49.75 -14.78 -10.31
N LEU A 566 -48.47 -14.73 -9.90
CA LEU A 566 -48.10 -14.15 -8.62
C LEU A 566 -48.06 -12.63 -8.73
N GLU A 567 -48.96 -11.97 -8.00
CA GLU A 567 -48.97 -10.53 -7.81
C GLU A 567 -47.78 -10.07 -6.94
N PRO A 568 -47.42 -8.78 -6.96
CA PRO A 568 -46.37 -8.24 -6.10
C PRO A 568 -46.60 -8.55 -4.61
N GLY A 569 -45.58 -9.09 -3.94
CA GLY A 569 -45.69 -9.53 -2.55
C GLY A 569 -44.78 -10.70 -2.20
N LEU A 570 -44.84 -11.15 -0.93
CA LEU A 570 -44.14 -12.34 -0.45
C LEU A 570 -45.06 -13.55 -0.58
N HIS A 571 -44.61 -14.57 -1.30
CA HIS A 571 -45.36 -15.80 -1.54
C HIS A 571 -44.55 -17.01 -1.08
N TRP A 572 -45.24 -18.04 -0.57
CA TRP A 572 -44.63 -19.32 -0.25
C TRP A 572 -45.09 -20.40 -1.24
N ARG A 573 -44.14 -21.17 -1.75
CA ARG A 573 -44.29 -22.17 -2.82
C ARG A 573 -43.48 -23.43 -2.50
N LEU A 574 -43.72 -24.51 -3.23
CA LEU A 574 -42.93 -25.73 -3.08
C LEU A 574 -41.50 -25.50 -3.61
N PRO A 575 -40.45 -25.83 -2.85
CA PRO A 575 -39.08 -25.65 -3.31
C PRO A 575 -38.74 -26.52 -4.53
N ILE A 576 -37.67 -26.16 -5.24
CA ILE A 576 -37.13 -26.95 -6.37
C ILE A 576 -36.86 -28.38 -5.89
N PRO A 577 -37.28 -29.42 -6.65
CA PRO A 577 -37.65 -29.41 -8.06
C PRO A 577 -39.16 -29.31 -8.38
N PHE A 578 -40.03 -29.14 -7.38
CA PHE A 578 -41.48 -29.27 -7.57
C PHE A 578 -42.12 -28.05 -8.24
N GLU A 579 -41.75 -26.85 -7.81
CA GLU A 579 -42.17 -25.59 -8.45
C GLU A 579 -40.98 -24.73 -8.85
N LYS A 580 -41.10 -24.09 -10.01
CA LYS A 580 -40.16 -23.10 -10.52
C LYS A 580 -40.92 -21.80 -10.76
N VAL A 581 -40.44 -20.71 -10.17
CA VAL A 581 -41.02 -19.37 -10.37
C VAL A 581 -40.13 -18.59 -11.33
N THR A 582 -40.67 -18.24 -12.50
CA THR A 582 -40.01 -17.36 -13.47
C THR A 582 -40.55 -15.95 -13.28
N ARG A 583 -39.68 -15.01 -12.93
CA ARG A 583 -40.05 -13.60 -12.70
C ARG A 583 -39.86 -12.82 -13.98
N ILE A 584 -40.89 -12.08 -14.39
CA ILE A 584 -40.85 -11.22 -15.58
C ILE A 584 -41.31 -9.82 -15.19
N GLN A 585 -40.63 -8.82 -15.72
CA GLN A 585 -41.06 -7.42 -15.66
C GLN A 585 -41.89 -7.10 -16.92
N PRO A 586 -43.23 -7.00 -16.83
CA PRO A 586 -44.07 -6.54 -17.93
C PRO A 586 -43.81 -5.05 -18.18
N ALA A 587 -44.01 -4.56 -19.40
CA ALA A 587 -43.81 -3.16 -19.79
C ALA A 587 -42.37 -2.59 -19.69
N LYS A 588 -41.38 -3.35 -19.20
CA LYS A 588 -39.96 -2.98 -19.36
C LYS A 588 -39.56 -3.07 -20.82
N VAL A 589 -39.12 -1.95 -21.39
CA VAL A 589 -38.51 -1.89 -22.72
C VAL A 589 -37.16 -2.60 -22.66
N ARG A 590 -37.02 -3.63 -23.48
CA ARG A 590 -35.81 -4.41 -23.71
C ARG A 590 -35.19 -3.99 -25.02
N THR A 591 -33.87 -4.07 -25.09
CA THR A 591 -33.09 -3.73 -26.28
C THR A 591 -32.42 -4.99 -26.78
N LEU A 592 -32.71 -5.36 -28.02
CA LEU A 592 -32.09 -6.47 -28.73
C LEU A 592 -31.07 -5.92 -29.72
N GLU A 593 -29.82 -6.34 -29.59
CA GLU A 593 -28.71 -5.85 -30.40
C GLU A 593 -28.54 -6.65 -31.69
N ILE A 594 -28.23 -5.96 -32.79
CA ILE A 594 -28.06 -6.49 -34.15
C ILE A 594 -26.66 -6.08 -34.64
N GLY A 595 -25.84 -7.07 -35.00
CA GLY A 595 -24.49 -6.84 -35.51
C GLY A 595 -23.41 -6.65 -34.43
N PHE A 596 -23.79 -6.52 -33.16
CA PHE A 596 -22.89 -6.43 -32.02
C PHE A 596 -23.53 -7.04 -30.76
N ARG A 597 -22.73 -7.25 -29.72
CA ARG A 597 -23.16 -7.77 -28.42
C ARG A 597 -22.44 -7.08 -27.27
N THR A 598 -23.18 -6.62 -26.26
CA THR A 598 -22.64 -6.04 -25.03
C THR A 598 -22.27 -7.12 -24.01
N LEU A 599 -21.04 -7.11 -23.50
CA LEU A 599 -20.56 -7.93 -22.39
C LEU A 599 -21.20 -7.45 -21.08
N SER A 600 -22.02 -8.32 -20.48
CA SER A 600 -22.77 -8.09 -19.24
C SER A 600 -21.87 -8.09 -17.98
N ASN A 601 -20.85 -7.23 -17.90
CA ASN A 601 -20.09 -6.98 -16.68
C ASN A 601 -19.89 -5.47 -16.47
N GLY A 602 -20.83 -4.84 -15.75
CA GLY A 602 -20.71 -3.47 -15.26
C GLY A 602 -21.66 -2.47 -15.92
N LYS A 603 -22.22 -1.55 -15.12
CA LYS A 603 -23.04 -0.41 -15.58
C LYS A 603 -22.30 0.35 -16.68
N VAL A 604 -22.85 0.34 -17.90
CA VAL A 604 -22.35 1.17 -19.00
C VAL A 604 -23.28 2.38 -19.17
N THR A 605 -22.70 3.56 -18.98
CA THR A 605 -23.23 4.86 -19.38
C THR A 605 -23.18 5.00 -20.89
N SER A 606 -24.28 5.46 -21.49
CA SER A 606 -24.39 5.77 -22.91
C SER A 606 -23.48 6.95 -23.26
N GLU A 607 -22.31 6.68 -23.83
CA GLU A 607 -21.61 7.63 -24.70
C GLU A 607 -21.35 6.96 -26.05
N SER A 608 -21.87 7.61 -27.09
CA SER A 608 -21.67 7.27 -28.50
C SER A 608 -20.18 7.30 -28.85
N GLY A 609 -19.64 6.13 -29.17
CA GLY A 609 -18.23 5.93 -29.53
C GLY A 609 -17.80 6.76 -30.74
N ALA A 610 -16.70 7.48 -30.57
CA ALA A 610 -16.02 8.22 -31.63
C ALA A 610 -15.20 7.28 -32.53
N TRP A 611 -15.12 7.63 -33.81
CA TRP A 611 -14.58 6.89 -34.96
C TRP A 611 -13.11 6.38 -34.90
N ASN A 612 -12.41 6.48 -33.77
CA ASN A 612 -10.96 6.22 -33.69
C ASN A 612 -10.52 5.21 -32.62
N SER A 613 -11.43 4.47 -32.01
CA SER A 613 -11.00 3.52 -30.99
C SER A 613 -10.69 2.13 -31.53
N ARG A 614 -9.43 1.71 -31.35
CA ARG A 614 -9.05 0.30 -31.36
C ARG A 614 -9.62 -0.36 -30.11
N HIS A 615 -10.82 -0.95 -30.18
CA HIS A 615 -11.47 -1.55 -29.01
C HIS A 615 -11.89 -3.01 -29.24
N GLU A 616 -11.00 -3.92 -28.86
CA GLU A 616 -11.36 -5.20 -28.21
C GLU A 616 -11.59 -5.01 -26.69
N SER A 617 -11.36 -3.80 -26.15
CA SER A 617 -11.28 -3.54 -24.70
C SER A 617 -12.47 -2.80 -24.09
N GLU A 618 -13.46 -2.39 -24.86
CA GLU A 618 -14.67 -1.74 -24.34
C GLU A 618 -15.88 -2.62 -24.60
N GLY A 619 -16.13 -3.59 -23.73
CA GLY A 619 -17.46 -4.10 -23.40
C GLY A 619 -18.39 -4.60 -24.52
N PHE A 620 -17.99 -4.62 -25.79
CA PHE A 620 -18.82 -5.03 -26.93
C PHE A 620 -17.99 -5.92 -27.86
N TYR A 621 -18.59 -6.99 -28.39
CA TYR A 621 -17.99 -7.78 -29.47
C TYR A 621 -18.86 -7.73 -30.73
N ARG A 622 -18.18 -7.68 -31.88
CA ARG A 622 -18.78 -7.62 -33.21
C ARG A 622 -19.31 -8.99 -33.63
N VAL A 623 -20.44 -9.01 -34.34
CA VAL A 623 -21.02 -10.23 -34.93
C VAL A 623 -21.09 -10.07 -36.45
N PRO A 624 -20.01 -10.41 -37.20
CA PRO A 624 -19.91 -10.14 -38.63
C PRO A 624 -21.03 -10.76 -39.47
N ASP A 625 -21.51 -11.95 -39.09
CA ASP A 625 -22.59 -12.66 -39.80
C ASP A 625 -23.90 -11.84 -39.84
N GLU A 626 -24.12 -11.01 -38.82
CA GLU A 626 -25.29 -10.13 -38.70
C GLU A 626 -25.04 -8.72 -39.25
N SER A 627 -23.82 -8.21 -39.08
CA SER A 627 -23.50 -6.81 -39.38
C SER A 627 -23.04 -6.57 -40.81
N VAL A 628 -22.35 -7.52 -41.45
CA VAL A 628 -21.75 -7.34 -42.79
C VAL A 628 -22.76 -7.70 -43.89
N MET A 629 -23.01 -6.75 -44.79
CA MET A 629 -23.97 -6.85 -45.88
C MET A 629 -23.38 -6.35 -47.20
N ILE A 630 -23.94 -6.80 -48.33
CA ILE A 630 -23.54 -6.36 -49.68
C ILE A 630 -24.60 -5.37 -50.19
N THR A 631 -24.15 -4.20 -50.62
CA THR A 631 -24.98 -3.15 -51.23
C THR A 631 -25.32 -3.50 -52.68
N GLY A 632 -26.33 -2.85 -53.27
CA GLY A 632 -26.77 -3.10 -54.66
C GLY A 632 -25.70 -2.81 -55.73
N ASP A 633 -24.68 -2.03 -55.41
CA ASP A 633 -23.49 -1.76 -56.23
C ASP A 633 -22.31 -2.69 -55.93
N GLY A 634 -22.51 -3.76 -55.15
CA GLY A 634 -21.53 -4.82 -54.89
C GLY A 634 -20.47 -4.47 -53.84
N ASN A 635 -20.65 -3.39 -53.08
CA ASN A 635 -19.74 -3.00 -52.00
C ASN A 635 -20.13 -3.66 -50.68
N LEU A 636 -19.16 -3.89 -49.80
CA LEU A 636 -19.42 -4.34 -48.43
C LEU A 636 -19.70 -3.15 -47.53
N MET A 637 -20.73 -3.29 -46.69
CA MET A 637 -21.07 -2.34 -45.64
C MET A 637 -21.37 -3.11 -44.36
N GLU A 638 -21.01 -2.52 -43.24
CA GLU A 638 -21.34 -2.98 -41.92
C GLU A 638 -22.45 -2.12 -41.30
N ILE A 639 -23.46 -2.78 -40.74
CA ILE A 639 -24.60 -2.16 -40.07
C ILE A 639 -24.68 -2.64 -38.63
N GLN A 640 -24.83 -1.70 -37.72
CA GLN A 640 -25.11 -1.97 -36.32
C GLN A 640 -26.43 -1.30 -35.92
N GLY A 641 -27.27 -2.00 -35.17
CA GLY A 641 -28.57 -1.48 -34.77
C GLY A 641 -29.13 -2.17 -33.53
N SER A 642 -30.20 -1.61 -32.98
CA SER A 642 -30.95 -2.23 -31.90
C SER A 642 -32.45 -2.13 -32.10
N ILE A 643 -33.15 -3.18 -31.66
CA ILE A 643 -34.61 -3.26 -31.67
C ILE A 643 -35.08 -3.08 -30.24
N ARG A 644 -36.02 -2.16 -30.03
CA ARG A 644 -36.67 -1.99 -28.73
C ARG A 644 -38.01 -2.69 -28.74
N TYR A 645 -38.27 -3.51 -27.73
CA TYR A 645 -39.53 -4.23 -27.57
C TYR A 645 -39.94 -4.32 -26.11
N ALA A 646 -41.23 -4.41 -25.84
CA ALA A 646 -41.80 -4.62 -24.51
C ALA A 646 -42.63 -5.91 -24.48
N ILE A 647 -42.61 -6.62 -23.36
CA ILE A 647 -43.46 -7.80 -23.17
C ILE A 647 -44.85 -7.33 -22.78
N THR A 648 -45.85 -7.71 -23.58
CA THR A 648 -47.28 -7.45 -23.33
C THR A 648 -47.96 -8.64 -22.66
N ASP A 649 -47.58 -9.87 -23.01
CA ASP A 649 -48.09 -11.11 -22.42
C ASP A 649 -46.94 -12.05 -22.02
N PRO A 650 -46.56 -12.09 -20.73
CA PRO A 650 -45.47 -12.92 -20.23
C PRO A 650 -45.66 -14.43 -20.47
N ARG A 651 -46.89 -14.93 -20.53
CA ARG A 651 -47.18 -16.35 -20.74
C ARG A 651 -46.83 -16.75 -22.16
N LYS A 652 -47.28 -15.93 -23.12
CA LYS A 652 -47.01 -16.18 -24.55
C LYS A 652 -45.54 -16.00 -24.87
N PHE A 653 -44.91 -14.97 -24.32
CA PHE A 653 -43.48 -14.71 -24.53
C PHE A 653 -42.57 -15.87 -24.11
N LEU A 654 -42.87 -16.53 -22.98
CA LEU A 654 -42.04 -17.63 -22.48
C LEU A 654 -42.35 -19.00 -23.09
N PHE A 655 -43.61 -19.26 -23.46
CA PHE A 655 -44.07 -20.62 -23.71
C PHE A 655 -44.61 -20.88 -25.11
N ASN A 656 -44.99 -19.85 -25.86
CA ASN A 656 -45.48 -20.05 -27.23
C ASN A 656 -44.36 -20.07 -28.27
N CYS A 657 -43.23 -19.41 -27.98
CA CYS A 657 -42.08 -19.34 -28.87
C CYS A 657 -40.82 -19.71 -28.10
N ASN A 658 -39.99 -20.61 -28.65
CA ASN A 658 -38.75 -21.05 -28.02
C ASN A 658 -37.74 -19.91 -27.85
N ASP A 659 -37.66 -18.99 -28.83
CA ASP A 659 -36.72 -17.87 -28.81
C ASP A 659 -37.28 -16.69 -29.63
N VAL A 660 -37.98 -15.79 -28.95
CA VAL A 660 -38.56 -14.58 -29.56
C VAL A 660 -37.45 -13.64 -30.06
N GLU A 661 -36.31 -13.57 -29.36
CA GLU A 661 -35.21 -12.69 -29.74
C GLU A 661 -34.51 -13.16 -31.01
N ALA A 662 -34.31 -14.47 -31.18
CA ALA A 662 -33.80 -15.03 -32.42
C ALA A 662 -34.74 -14.77 -33.61
N ILE A 663 -36.07 -14.88 -33.41
CA ILE A 663 -37.05 -14.58 -34.45
C ILE A 663 -36.98 -13.10 -34.86
N LEU A 664 -36.96 -12.18 -33.89
CA LEU A 664 -36.82 -10.76 -34.15
C LEU A 664 -35.52 -10.47 -34.90
N ARG A 665 -34.40 -11.03 -34.43
CA ARG A 665 -33.08 -10.86 -35.02
C ARG A 665 -33.03 -11.33 -36.47
N ALA A 666 -33.49 -12.55 -36.75
CA ALA A 666 -33.50 -13.12 -38.09
C ALA A 666 -34.37 -12.31 -39.06
N ASN A 667 -35.54 -11.82 -38.60
CA ASN A 667 -36.41 -10.98 -39.42
C ASN A 667 -35.81 -9.61 -39.69
N THR A 668 -35.19 -8.98 -38.70
CA THR A 668 -34.50 -7.70 -38.88
C THR A 668 -33.29 -7.83 -39.80
N GLU A 669 -32.47 -8.87 -39.62
CA GLU A 669 -31.35 -9.16 -40.50
C GLU A 669 -31.81 -9.35 -41.96
N SER A 670 -32.88 -10.12 -42.17
CA SER A 670 -33.47 -10.33 -43.49
C SER A 670 -33.92 -9.01 -44.14
N ILE A 671 -34.62 -8.15 -43.40
CA ILE A 671 -35.11 -6.86 -43.91
C ILE A 671 -33.96 -5.90 -44.19
N LEU A 672 -32.96 -5.85 -43.32
CA LEU A 672 -31.79 -5.01 -43.54
C LEU A 672 -31.03 -5.47 -44.79
N ARG A 673 -30.82 -6.77 -44.97
CA ARG A 673 -30.20 -7.32 -46.19
C ARG A 673 -31.01 -7.00 -47.45
N GLU A 674 -32.34 -7.11 -47.39
CA GLU A 674 -33.26 -6.75 -48.48
C GLU A 674 -33.11 -5.28 -48.87
N LEU A 675 -33.12 -4.37 -47.88
CA LEU A 675 -33.03 -2.93 -48.14
C LEU A 675 -31.63 -2.50 -48.60
N VAL A 676 -30.59 -3.04 -47.99
CA VAL A 676 -29.19 -2.72 -48.33
C VAL A 676 -28.86 -3.20 -49.74
N GLY A 677 -29.27 -4.42 -50.09
CA GLY A 677 -29.07 -4.97 -51.43
C GLY A 677 -29.78 -4.19 -52.54
N SER A 678 -30.75 -3.34 -52.21
CA SER A 678 -31.48 -2.50 -53.18
C SER A 678 -30.88 -1.11 -53.41
N LYS A 679 -29.87 -0.69 -52.61
CA LYS A 679 -29.31 0.67 -52.61
C LYS A 679 -27.80 0.66 -52.82
N SER A 680 -27.24 1.74 -53.38
CA SER A 680 -25.78 1.89 -53.47
C SER A 680 -25.18 2.29 -52.12
N LEU A 681 -23.90 1.96 -51.89
CA LEU A 681 -23.18 2.35 -50.68
C LEU A 681 -23.19 3.87 -50.46
N GLY A 682 -22.97 4.63 -51.53
CA GLY A 682 -23.01 6.10 -51.49
C GLY A 682 -24.38 6.62 -51.03
N ALA A 683 -25.48 6.04 -51.52
CA ALA A 683 -26.83 6.42 -51.10
C ALA A 683 -27.10 6.09 -49.63
N LEU A 684 -26.62 4.94 -49.13
CA LEU A 684 -26.79 4.55 -47.72
C LEU A 684 -25.99 5.43 -46.75
N LEU A 685 -24.86 5.99 -47.20
CA LEU A 685 -24.01 6.90 -46.42
C LEU A 685 -24.42 8.38 -46.52
N THR A 686 -25.18 8.77 -47.55
CA THR A 686 -25.52 10.19 -47.82
C THR A 686 -27.01 10.53 -47.77
N GLU A 687 -27.92 9.60 -48.06
CA GLU A 687 -29.34 9.81 -47.79
C GLU A 687 -29.57 9.98 -46.28
N ASP A 688 -30.55 10.81 -45.89
CA ASP A 688 -30.92 11.01 -44.49
C ASP A 688 -31.19 9.65 -43.83
N ARG A 689 -30.24 9.21 -42.99
CA ARG A 689 -30.25 7.94 -42.24
C ARG A 689 -31.59 7.71 -41.53
N GLY A 690 -32.28 8.79 -41.16
CA GLY A 690 -33.64 8.72 -40.60
C GLY A 690 -34.66 8.08 -41.55
N LYS A 691 -34.61 8.35 -42.86
CA LYS A 691 -35.51 7.76 -43.86
C LYS A 691 -35.28 6.27 -44.03
N PHE A 692 -34.03 5.83 -44.13
CA PHE A 692 -33.66 4.42 -44.22
C PHE A 692 -34.09 3.65 -42.95
N GLN A 693 -33.83 4.21 -41.77
CA GLN A 693 -34.27 3.62 -40.50
C GLN A 693 -35.79 3.52 -40.41
N THR A 694 -36.52 4.56 -40.81
CA THR A 694 -37.99 4.57 -40.80
C THR A 694 -38.55 3.51 -41.74
N GLN A 695 -37.99 3.38 -42.93
CA GLN A 695 -38.39 2.35 -43.89
C GLN A 695 -38.13 0.94 -43.35
N ALA A 696 -36.97 0.70 -42.75
CA ALA A 696 -36.62 -0.57 -42.11
C ALA A 696 -37.54 -0.88 -40.92
N SER A 697 -37.84 0.11 -40.08
CA SER A 697 -38.75 -0.04 -38.93
C SER A 697 -40.17 -0.39 -39.37
N ASN A 698 -40.71 0.30 -40.37
CA ASN A 698 -42.06 0.04 -40.89
C ASN A 698 -42.20 -1.36 -41.52
N LEU A 699 -41.17 -1.80 -42.26
CA LEU A 699 -41.16 -3.16 -42.82
C LEU A 699 -41.06 -4.22 -41.73
N LEU A 700 -40.28 -3.97 -40.67
CA LEU A 700 -40.18 -4.87 -39.54
C LEU A 700 -41.50 -4.96 -38.78
N GLU A 701 -42.14 -3.83 -38.50
CA GLU A 701 -43.44 -3.78 -37.84
C GLU A 701 -44.50 -4.53 -38.66
N ASN A 702 -44.55 -4.31 -39.98
CA ASN A 702 -45.47 -5.04 -40.87
C ASN A 702 -45.19 -6.55 -40.88
N ARG A 703 -43.92 -6.97 -40.95
CA ARG A 703 -43.54 -8.39 -41.00
C ARG A 703 -43.87 -9.10 -39.68
N ILE A 704 -43.60 -8.45 -38.55
CA ILE A 704 -43.92 -8.99 -37.21
C ILE A 704 -45.44 -8.99 -36.96
N THR A 705 -46.17 -8.00 -37.44
CA THR A 705 -47.64 -7.97 -37.35
C THR A 705 -48.26 -9.10 -38.18
N ASN A 706 -47.74 -9.36 -39.38
CA ASN A 706 -48.19 -10.46 -40.25
C ASN A 706 -47.85 -11.86 -39.71
N LEU A 707 -46.79 -11.99 -38.90
CA LEU A 707 -46.44 -13.21 -38.17
C LEU A 707 -47.28 -13.44 -36.91
N ASP A 708 -48.38 -12.68 -36.76
CA ASP A 708 -49.28 -12.65 -35.61
C ASP A 708 -48.54 -12.31 -34.31
N ALA A 709 -48.22 -11.02 -34.12
CA ALA A 709 -47.60 -10.49 -32.91
C ALA A 709 -48.32 -10.93 -31.61
N SER A 710 -49.60 -11.31 -31.71
CA SER A 710 -50.37 -11.86 -30.60
C SER A 710 -49.89 -13.23 -30.11
N VAL A 711 -49.09 -13.96 -30.90
CA VAL A 711 -48.48 -15.26 -30.57
C VAL A 711 -47.20 -15.09 -29.75
N MET A 712 -46.38 -14.07 -30.07
CA MET A 712 -45.11 -13.79 -29.39
C MET A 712 -45.29 -13.03 -28.05
N GLY A 713 -46.43 -12.36 -27.84
CA GLY A 713 -46.69 -11.64 -26.58
C GLY A 713 -45.79 -10.41 -26.37
N ILE A 714 -45.36 -9.78 -27.46
CA ILE A 714 -44.52 -8.59 -27.45
C ILE A 714 -45.17 -7.43 -28.20
N ARG A 715 -44.75 -6.21 -27.87
CA ARG A 715 -44.98 -5.00 -28.65
C ARG A 715 -43.63 -4.45 -29.10
N LEU A 716 -43.48 -4.23 -30.39
CA LEU A 716 -42.31 -3.57 -30.96
C LEU A 716 -42.43 -2.06 -30.67
N GLU A 717 -41.39 -1.45 -30.13
CA GLU A 717 -41.33 0.01 -29.91
C GLU A 717 -40.58 0.71 -31.07
N GLY A 718 -39.67 -0.02 -31.75
CA GLY A 718 -39.03 0.45 -32.99
C GLY A 718 -37.63 -0.12 -33.22
N LEU A 719 -37.10 0.15 -34.41
CA LEU A 719 -35.73 -0.17 -34.83
C LEU A 719 -34.87 1.11 -34.86
N SER A 720 -33.73 1.09 -34.20
CA SER A 720 -32.73 2.16 -34.23
C SER A 720 -31.45 1.65 -34.88
N LEU A 721 -30.96 2.34 -35.90
CA LEU A 721 -29.62 2.08 -36.44
C LEU A 721 -28.62 2.91 -35.65
N HIS A 722 -27.48 2.32 -35.29
CA HIS A 722 -26.42 2.94 -34.50
C HIS A 722 -25.23 3.35 -35.37
N ASP A 723 -24.87 2.52 -36.35
CA ASP A 723 -23.77 2.82 -37.25
C ASP A 723 -23.96 2.17 -38.62
N LEU A 724 -23.46 2.84 -39.65
CA LEU A 724 -23.38 2.37 -41.03
C LEU A 724 -22.02 2.78 -41.60
N HIS A 725 -21.13 1.82 -41.79
CA HIS A 725 -19.77 2.11 -42.25
C HIS A 725 -19.24 0.98 -43.14
N PRO A 726 -18.27 1.25 -44.04
CA PRO A 726 -17.52 0.17 -44.69
C PRO A 726 -16.82 -0.72 -43.66
N PRO A 727 -16.69 -2.04 -43.85
CA PRO A 727 -16.03 -2.93 -42.89
C PRO A 727 -14.62 -2.45 -42.54
N GLN A 728 -14.24 -2.52 -41.26
CA GLN A 728 -12.98 -1.97 -40.76
C GLN A 728 -11.75 -2.48 -41.51
N GLU A 729 -11.81 -3.70 -42.03
CA GLU A 729 -10.75 -4.34 -42.82
C GLU A 729 -10.44 -3.56 -44.11
N VAL A 730 -11.46 -2.92 -44.70
CA VAL A 730 -11.37 -2.20 -45.97
C VAL A 730 -11.47 -0.69 -45.81
N VAL A 731 -11.73 -0.16 -44.61
CA VAL A 731 -11.84 1.28 -44.34
C VAL A 731 -10.62 2.06 -44.85
N ARG A 732 -9.39 1.55 -44.65
CA ARG A 732 -8.18 2.20 -45.15
C ARG A 732 -8.13 2.27 -46.68
N SER A 733 -8.50 1.17 -47.35
CA SER A 733 -8.57 1.10 -48.81
C SER A 733 -9.69 1.99 -49.35
N TYR A 734 -10.82 2.04 -48.66
CA TYR A 734 -11.93 2.93 -48.97
C TYR A 734 -11.50 4.40 -48.87
N TYR A 735 -10.88 4.81 -47.76
CA TYR A 735 -10.31 6.14 -47.63
C TYR A 735 -9.29 6.47 -48.71
N ALA A 736 -8.44 5.51 -49.09
CA ALA A 736 -7.49 5.72 -50.18
C ALA A 736 -8.20 5.96 -51.53
N VAL A 737 -9.28 5.22 -51.81
CA VAL A 737 -10.09 5.40 -53.02
C VAL A 737 -10.86 6.72 -52.98
N THR A 738 -11.52 7.05 -51.87
CA THR A 738 -12.22 8.32 -51.69
C THR A 738 -11.26 9.50 -51.80
N GLN A 739 -10.08 9.42 -51.17
CA GLN A 739 -9.02 10.43 -51.28
C GLN A 739 -8.49 10.52 -52.72
N ALA A 740 -8.39 9.41 -53.44
CA ALA A 740 -8.04 9.42 -54.87
C ALA A 740 -9.11 10.07 -55.74
N MET A 741 -10.40 9.84 -55.45
CA MET A 741 -11.52 10.49 -56.12
C MET A 741 -11.56 11.99 -55.81
N GLU A 742 -11.40 12.39 -54.55
CA GLU A 742 -11.26 13.80 -54.16
C GLU A 742 -10.04 14.45 -54.81
N MET A 743 -8.89 13.76 -54.86
CA MET A 743 -7.71 14.25 -55.57
C MET A 743 -7.96 14.40 -57.07
N ARG A 744 -8.69 13.47 -57.70
CA ARG A 744 -9.09 13.58 -59.10
C ARG A 744 -9.98 14.80 -59.31
N ASP A 745 -11.02 14.95 -58.50
CA ASP A 745 -11.99 16.04 -58.64
C ASP A 745 -11.34 17.40 -58.33
N ARG A 746 -10.46 17.44 -57.33
CA ARG A 746 -9.60 18.61 -57.06
C ARG A 746 -8.70 18.92 -58.23
N LYS A 747 -8.03 17.92 -58.83
CA LYS A 747 -7.20 18.14 -60.04
C LYS A 747 -8.02 18.65 -61.22
N ILE A 748 -9.24 18.15 -61.40
CA ILE A 748 -10.17 18.65 -62.44
C ILE A 748 -10.50 20.12 -62.16
N ASN A 749 -10.87 20.45 -60.92
CA ASN A 749 -11.22 21.81 -60.52
C ASN A 749 -10.02 22.77 -60.61
N ASP A 750 -8.83 22.34 -60.19
CA ASP A 750 -7.58 23.09 -60.29
C ASP A 750 -7.20 23.31 -61.77
N ALA A 751 -7.38 22.31 -62.63
CA ALA A 751 -7.15 22.43 -64.06
C ALA A 751 -8.16 23.40 -64.72
N GLN A 752 -9.44 23.31 -64.35
CA GLN A 752 -10.47 24.27 -64.80
C GLN A 752 -10.17 25.68 -64.31
N GLY A 753 -9.77 25.84 -63.05
CA GLY A 753 -9.34 27.11 -62.47
C GLY A 753 -8.13 27.68 -63.21
N ALA A 754 -7.11 26.87 -63.51
CA ALA A 754 -5.96 27.29 -64.28
C ALA A 754 -6.32 27.72 -65.71
N VAL A 755 -7.25 27.02 -66.36
CA VAL A 755 -7.79 27.42 -67.67
C VAL A 755 -8.49 28.79 -67.57
N LEU A 756 -9.36 28.98 -66.57
CA LEU A 756 -10.07 30.24 -66.36
C LEU A 756 -9.12 31.40 -66.05
N ILE A 757 -8.12 31.19 -65.19
CA ILE A 757 -7.09 32.19 -64.87
C ILE A 757 -6.31 32.56 -66.13
N LYS A 758 -5.87 31.56 -66.91
CA LYS A 758 -5.12 31.81 -68.15
C LYS A 758 -5.96 32.55 -69.18
N LEU A 759 -7.25 32.23 -69.29
CA LEU A 759 -8.18 32.94 -70.16
C LEU A 759 -8.36 34.40 -69.72
N ALA A 760 -8.53 34.63 -68.41
CA ALA A 760 -8.65 35.97 -67.85
C ALA A 760 -7.35 36.79 -68.01
N ASP A 761 -6.18 36.18 -67.82
CA ASP A 761 -4.88 36.81 -68.03
C ASP A 761 -4.65 37.19 -69.50
N GLU A 762 -4.98 36.30 -70.45
CA GLU A 762 -4.85 36.61 -71.87
C GLU A 762 -5.86 37.69 -72.32
N GLN A 763 -7.09 37.67 -71.80
CA GLN A 763 -8.05 38.76 -72.00
C GLN A 763 -7.54 40.08 -71.40
N GLY A 764 -6.96 40.04 -70.19
CA GLY A 764 -6.36 41.19 -69.54
C GLY A 764 -5.17 41.74 -70.32
N ARG A 765 -4.29 40.87 -70.87
CA ARG A 765 -3.17 41.26 -71.74
C ARG A 765 -3.64 41.85 -73.06
N ALA A 766 -4.69 41.30 -73.65
CA ALA A 766 -5.28 41.84 -74.88
C ALA A 766 -5.84 43.26 -74.62
N LEU A 767 -6.62 43.42 -73.55
CA LEU A 767 -7.16 44.72 -73.15
C LEU A 767 -6.04 45.71 -72.79
N LEU A 768 -5.00 45.27 -72.09
CA LEU A 768 -3.87 46.10 -71.71
C LEU A 768 -3.07 46.55 -72.94
N LYS A 769 -2.86 45.68 -73.95
CA LYS A 769 -2.27 46.08 -75.24
C LYS A 769 -3.11 47.12 -75.96
N GLU A 770 -4.42 46.97 -75.99
CA GLU A 770 -5.33 47.94 -76.60
C GLU A 770 -5.27 49.29 -75.87
N ARG A 771 -5.31 49.27 -74.53
CA ARG A 771 -5.20 50.47 -73.70
C ARG A 771 -3.83 51.15 -73.84
N LEU A 772 -2.74 50.40 -73.91
CA LEU A 772 -1.40 50.93 -74.15
C LEU A 772 -1.26 51.51 -75.56
N ALA A 773 -1.84 50.88 -76.58
CA ALA A 773 -1.84 51.43 -77.93
C ALA A 773 -2.63 52.75 -77.99
N GLN A 774 -3.75 52.83 -77.29
CA GLN A 774 -4.54 54.06 -77.18
C GLN A 774 -3.76 55.15 -76.43
N ALA A 775 -3.17 54.82 -75.27
CA ALA A 775 -2.37 55.74 -74.49
C ALA A 775 -1.13 56.24 -75.26
N PHE A 776 -0.46 55.37 -76.03
CA PHE A 776 0.65 55.75 -76.88
C PHE A 776 0.21 56.69 -78.00
N LYS A 777 -0.93 56.43 -78.64
CA LYS A 777 -1.52 57.34 -79.63
C LYS A 777 -1.77 58.72 -79.01
N ASP A 778 -2.37 58.78 -77.83
CA ASP A 778 -2.67 60.03 -77.14
C ASP A 778 -1.37 60.76 -76.71
N GLU A 779 -0.38 60.04 -76.18
CA GLU A 779 0.93 60.58 -75.81
C GLU A 779 1.66 61.19 -77.02
N VAL A 780 1.63 60.52 -78.17
CA VAL A 780 2.24 61.06 -79.41
C VAL A 780 1.53 62.33 -79.84
N ILE A 781 0.20 62.38 -79.76
CA ILE A 781 -0.57 63.58 -80.09
C ILE A 781 -0.19 64.73 -79.15
N ASP A 782 -0.15 64.48 -77.85
CA ASP A 782 0.14 65.50 -76.84
C ASP A 782 1.58 65.99 -76.90
N LYS A 783 2.56 65.08 -77.07
CA LYS A 783 3.96 65.47 -77.29
C LYS A 783 4.13 66.33 -78.53
N THR A 784 3.44 65.99 -79.62
CA THR A 784 3.53 66.76 -80.87
C THR A 784 2.92 68.15 -80.71
N LYS A 785 1.77 68.27 -80.02
CA LYS A 785 1.18 69.56 -79.66
C LYS A 785 2.11 70.38 -78.76
N ALA A 786 2.64 69.78 -77.70
CA ALA A 786 3.57 70.46 -76.79
C ALA A 786 4.84 70.94 -77.52
N GLN A 787 5.39 70.16 -78.44
CA GLN A 787 6.52 70.59 -79.26
C GLN A 787 6.15 71.75 -80.20
N ALA A 788 4.97 71.72 -80.80
CA ALA A 788 4.47 72.83 -81.60
C ALA A 788 4.34 74.10 -80.75
N ASP A 789 3.75 74.01 -79.55
CA ASP A 789 3.57 75.12 -78.61
C ASP A 789 4.92 75.70 -78.14
N VAL A 790 5.87 74.84 -77.76
CA VAL A 790 7.24 75.26 -77.39
C VAL A 790 7.92 75.97 -78.56
N THR A 791 7.77 75.46 -79.79
CA THR A 791 8.36 76.08 -80.97
C THR A 791 7.75 77.45 -81.25
N LEU A 792 6.43 77.59 -81.11
CA LEU A 792 5.72 78.86 -81.22
C LEU A 792 6.16 79.87 -80.15
N ALA A 793 6.30 79.43 -78.90
CA ALA A 793 6.78 80.26 -77.78
C ALA A 793 8.24 80.70 -77.98
N LEU A 794 9.10 79.83 -78.53
CA LEU A 794 10.47 80.19 -78.88
C LEU A 794 10.53 81.18 -80.04
N LEU A 795 9.62 81.07 -81.02
CA LEU A 795 9.53 82.01 -82.13
C LEU A 795 9.11 83.40 -81.65
N SER A 796 8.10 83.49 -80.77
CA SER A 796 7.62 84.76 -80.22
C SER A 796 8.68 85.46 -79.37
N SER A 797 9.50 84.72 -78.61
CA SER A 797 10.62 85.29 -77.84
C SER A 797 11.76 85.90 -78.69
N ARG A 798 11.78 85.67 -80.00
CA ARG A 798 12.82 86.12 -80.93
C ARG A 798 12.48 87.43 -81.65
N VAL A 799 11.22 87.85 -81.62
CA VAL A 799 10.78 89.17 -82.09
C VAL A 799 11.13 90.17 -80.97
N GLY A 800 11.88 91.23 -81.29
CA GLY A 800 12.56 92.10 -80.32
C GLY A 800 11.68 92.80 -79.27
N PRO A 801 12.28 93.57 -78.34
CA PRO A 801 11.57 94.21 -77.23
C PRO A 801 10.39 95.07 -77.70
N SER A 802 9.31 95.06 -76.92
CA SER A 802 8.04 95.65 -77.31
C SER A 802 8.14 97.18 -77.36
N ALA A 803 7.37 97.82 -78.25
CA ALA A 803 7.32 99.28 -78.35
C ALA A 803 7.00 99.99 -77.01
N TYR A 804 6.38 99.27 -76.08
CA TYR A 804 6.08 99.73 -74.74
C TYR A 804 7.33 99.90 -73.87
N ASP A 805 8.30 99.00 -73.99
CA ASP A 805 9.52 99.04 -73.18
C ASP A 805 10.47 100.17 -73.63
N ASP A 806 10.51 100.44 -74.93
CA ASP A 806 11.25 101.58 -75.49
C ASP A 806 10.59 102.90 -75.07
N PHE A 807 9.26 102.96 -75.04
CA PHE A 807 8.51 104.13 -74.60
C PHE A 807 8.79 104.47 -73.12
N LEU A 808 8.84 103.46 -72.24
CA LEU A 808 9.16 103.68 -70.82
C LEU A 808 10.53 104.33 -70.64
N LEU A 809 11.56 103.87 -71.37
CA LEU A 809 12.90 104.43 -71.28
C LEU A 809 12.96 105.91 -71.74
N ILE A 810 12.24 106.23 -72.81
CA ILE A 810 12.14 107.60 -73.32
C ILE A 810 11.35 108.48 -72.35
N SER A 811 10.28 107.96 -71.75
CA SER A 811 9.50 108.71 -70.76
C SER A 811 10.29 109.01 -69.49
N SER A 812 11.16 108.09 -69.04
CA SER A 812 12.04 108.35 -67.88
C SER A 812 13.08 109.43 -68.17
N SER A 813 13.60 109.52 -69.40
CA SER A 813 14.54 110.60 -69.74
C SER A 813 13.87 111.98 -69.74
N LEU A 814 12.58 112.03 -70.08
CA LEU A 814 11.78 113.25 -70.04
C LEU A 814 11.58 113.74 -68.60
N ILE A 815 11.45 112.82 -67.64
CA ILE A 815 11.40 113.12 -66.21
C ILE A 815 12.75 113.67 -65.72
N GLU A 816 13.88 113.09 -66.15
CA GLU A 816 15.21 113.61 -65.77
C GLU A 816 15.45 115.03 -66.27
N VAL A 817 14.96 115.37 -67.48
CA VAL A 817 15.00 116.76 -67.98
C VAL A 817 14.13 117.69 -67.14
N LEU A 818 12.93 117.27 -66.76
CA LEU A 818 12.04 118.04 -65.88
C LEU A 818 12.62 118.27 -64.46
N GLN A 819 13.55 117.43 -64.01
CA GLN A 819 14.26 117.57 -62.72
C GLN A 819 15.53 118.43 -62.79
N GLY A 820 15.79 119.09 -63.93
CA GLY A 820 16.85 120.11 -64.07
C GLY A 820 18.08 119.67 -64.87
N ALA A 821 18.07 118.48 -65.48
CA ALA A 821 19.13 118.05 -66.39
C ALA A 821 19.07 118.79 -67.74
N LYS A 822 20.22 119.03 -68.37
CA LYS A 822 20.28 119.66 -69.71
C LYS A 822 19.66 118.71 -70.75
N PRO A 823 18.71 119.16 -71.60
CA PRO A 823 17.95 118.30 -72.51
C PRO A 823 18.81 117.43 -73.43
N ASP A 824 19.89 118.02 -73.96
CA ASP A 824 20.74 117.37 -74.95
C ASP A 824 21.51 116.18 -74.36
N GLU A 825 21.84 116.27 -73.07
CA GLU A 825 22.61 115.25 -72.36
C GLU A 825 21.73 114.05 -71.99
N ALA A 826 20.51 114.30 -71.50
CA ALA A 826 19.53 113.25 -71.22
C ALA A 826 19.10 112.49 -72.49
N ALA A 827 18.92 113.20 -73.62
CA ALA A 827 18.56 112.57 -74.89
C ALA A 827 19.69 111.64 -75.40
N ARG A 828 20.95 112.06 -75.28
CA ARG A 828 22.09 111.25 -75.74
C ARG A 828 22.24 109.98 -74.90
N ILE A 829 22.14 110.09 -73.57
CA ILE A 829 22.24 108.95 -72.66
C ILE A 829 21.13 107.94 -72.95
N THR A 830 19.92 108.40 -73.21
CA THR A 830 18.77 107.52 -73.49
C THR A 830 18.94 106.79 -74.83
N LEU A 831 19.43 107.48 -75.85
CA LEU A 831 19.75 106.86 -77.14
C LEU A 831 20.87 105.82 -77.02
N GLU A 832 21.91 106.10 -76.23
CA GLU A 832 22.97 105.12 -75.95
C GLU A 832 22.44 103.90 -75.17
N GLN A 833 21.56 104.12 -74.19
CA GLN A 833 20.95 103.03 -73.43
C GLN A 833 20.02 102.17 -74.29
N LEU A 834 19.20 102.76 -75.15
CA LEU A 834 18.35 102.01 -76.09
C LEU A 834 19.19 101.16 -77.05
N LYS A 835 20.30 101.71 -77.55
CA LYS A 835 21.20 101.00 -78.46
C LYS A 835 21.92 99.85 -77.75
N ALA A 836 22.47 100.09 -76.56
CA ALA A 836 23.12 99.06 -75.74
C ALA A 836 22.16 97.93 -75.34
N ARG A 837 20.88 98.26 -75.10
CA ARG A 837 19.86 97.28 -74.71
C ARG A 837 19.42 96.39 -75.88
N ARG A 838 19.28 96.94 -77.09
CA ARG A 838 19.02 96.13 -78.29
C ARG A 838 20.21 95.24 -78.66
N ASP A 839 21.43 95.73 -78.50
CA ASP A 839 22.64 94.96 -78.82
C ASP A 839 22.89 93.83 -77.81
N SER A 840 22.53 94.00 -76.54
CA SER A 840 22.68 92.97 -75.48
C SER A 840 21.54 91.93 -75.44
N TRP A 841 20.34 92.24 -75.93
CA TRP A 841 19.21 91.30 -75.91
C TRP A 841 19.48 90.03 -76.72
N LYS A 842 20.11 90.19 -77.89
CA LYS A 842 20.42 89.08 -78.78
C LYS A 842 21.47 88.13 -78.16
N SER A 843 22.49 88.68 -77.49
CA SER A 843 23.52 87.86 -76.85
C SER A 843 23.02 87.13 -75.60
N LEU A 844 22.15 87.77 -74.80
CA LEU A 844 21.55 87.15 -73.62
C LEU A 844 20.59 86.01 -73.99
N ALA A 845 19.82 86.18 -75.07
CA ALA A 845 18.94 85.13 -75.58
C ALA A 845 19.75 83.91 -76.08
N ASP A 846 20.86 84.13 -76.79
CA ASP A 846 21.72 83.07 -77.29
C ASP A 846 22.55 82.40 -76.15
N PHE A 847 23.02 83.16 -75.17
CA PHE A 847 23.72 82.63 -73.99
C PHE A 847 22.81 81.72 -73.14
N ARG A 848 21.54 82.10 -72.96
CA ARG A 848 20.57 81.27 -72.22
C ARG A 848 20.25 79.98 -72.98
N ARG A 849 20.23 80.01 -74.31
CA ARG A 849 20.08 78.79 -75.14
C ARG A 849 21.25 77.82 -74.95
N PHE A 850 22.48 78.32 -74.88
CA PHE A 850 23.67 77.50 -74.67
C PHE A 850 23.60 76.72 -73.34
N TRP A 851 23.29 77.38 -72.22
CA TRP A 851 23.24 76.72 -70.91
C TRP A 851 22.04 75.78 -70.76
N ASN A 852 20.89 76.10 -71.37
CA ASN A 852 19.76 75.17 -71.39
C ASN A 852 20.07 73.90 -72.21
N ALA A 853 20.81 74.04 -73.32
CA ALA A 853 21.26 72.89 -74.10
C ALA A 853 22.26 72.01 -73.31
N ILE A 854 23.21 72.62 -72.60
CA ILE A 854 24.18 71.89 -71.75
C ILE A 854 23.50 71.18 -70.58
N SER A 855 22.61 71.87 -69.86
CA SER A 855 21.88 71.29 -68.73
C SER A 855 21.06 70.07 -69.16
N SER A 856 20.36 70.19 -70.30
CA SER A 856 19.62 69.07 -70.91
C SER A 856 20.53 67.90 -71.29
N ALA A 857 21.72 68.18 -71.84
CA ALA A 857 22.66 67.14 -72.26
C ALA A 857 23.32 66.38 -71.09
N LEU A 858 23.44 66.99 -69.90
CA LEU A 858 24.15 66.42 -68.74
C LEU A 858 23.24 65.82 -67.67
N ALA A 859 21.92 65.95 -67.78
CA ALA A 859 20.98 65.36 -66.84
C ALA A 859 20.90 63.83 -67.01
N GLY A 860 21.04 63.07 -65.91
CA GLY A 860 20.75 61.63 -65.86
C GLY A 860 21.92 60.67 -66.16
N ARG A 861 23.16 61.05 -65.86
CA ARG A 861 24.35 60.16 -66.01
C ARG A 861 25.11 60.00 -64.69
N ASP A 862 25.45 58.75 -64.32
CA ASP A 862 26.17 58.37 -63.09
C ASP A 862 27.69 58.60 -63.19
N LYS A 863 28.37 58.81 -62.05
CA LYS A 863 29.80 59.18 -61.95
C LYS A 863 30.51 58.30 -60.91
N ILE A 864 31.74 57.82 -61.20
CA ILE A 864 32.57 56.99 -60.29
C ILE A 864 34.00 57.56 -60.23
N ILE A 865 34.61 57.57 -59.04
CA ILE A 865 36.02 57.94 -58.76
C ILE A 865 36.67 56.79 -57.94
N ILE A 866 37.87 56.33 -58.30
CA ILE A 866 38.59 55.19 -57.69
C ILE A 866 40.00 55.64 -57.25
N ASP A 867 40.52 55.15 -56.12
CA ASP A 867 41.93 55.32 -55.70
C ASP A 867 42.52 54.01 -55.09
N SER A 868 43.82 53.74 -55.31
CA SER A 868 44.49 52.43 -55.10
C SER A 868 45.83 52.53 -54.33
N ASP A 869 46.15 51.47 -53.57
CA ASP A 869 47.46 51.07 -52.97
C ASP A 869 47.80 51.46 -51.51
N LYS A 870 47.65 50.50 -50.55
CA LYS A 870 48.66 50.02 -49.56
C LYS A 870 48.06 49.14 -48.42
N PRO A 871 48.85 48.25 -47.76
CA PRO A 871 48.34 47.23 -46.83
C PRO A 871 48.66 47.52 -45.35
N VAL A 872 47.71 48.09 -44.57
CA VAL A 872 47.61 48.01 -43.09
C VAL A 872 46.14 48.25 -42.72
N LYS A 873 45.61 47.50 -41.73
CA LYS A 873 44.24 47.60 -41.18
C LYS A 873 43.65 49.02 -41.18
N SER A 874 42.44 49.18 -41.73
CA SER A 874 41.57 50.32 -41.39
C SER A 874 40.12 50.04 -41.79
N ASN A 875 39.23 50.35 -40.83
CA ASN A 875 37.78 50.19 -40.93
C ASN A 875 37.19 51.09 -42.03
N LEU A 876 36.28 50.56 -42.85
CA LEU A 876 35.47 51.34 -43.79
C LEU A 876 34.20 51.85 -43.08
N TRP A 877 33.97 53.16 -43.09
CA TRP A 877 32.72 53.80 -42.69
C TRP A 877 31.97 54.25 -43.94
N LEU A 878 30.71 53.81 -44.12
CA LEU A 878 29.81 54.29 -45.17
C LEU A 878 28.87 55.35 -44.59
N MET A 879 28.86 56.56 -45.19
CA MET A 879 27.87 57.61 -44.89
C MET A 879 26.88 57.79 -46.08
N PRO A 880 25.56 57.92 -45.85
CA PRO A 880 24.55 58.10 -46.90
C PRO A 880 24.55 59.48 -47.60
N SER A 881 23.97 59.54 -48.81
CA SER A 881 23.88 60.69 -49.73
C SER A 881 23.15 61.93 -49.21
N ASP A 882 22.47 61.84 -48.08
CA ASP A 882 21.72 62.96 -47.50
C ASP A 882 22.63 64.04 -46.89
N PHE A 883 23.93 63.76 -46.76
CA PHE A 883 24.94 64.69 -46.24
C PHE A 883 25.11 65.98 -47.07
N PHE A 884 24.67 66.00 -48.34
CA PHE A 884 24.75 67.18 -49.21
C PHE A 884 23.48 68.06 -49.26
N ARG A 885 22.47 67.79 -48.42
CA ARG A 885 21.33 68.71 -48.29
C ARG A 885 21.65 69.78 -47.25
N MET A 886 21.87 71.02 -47.69
CA MET A 886 21.99 72.17 -46.80
C MET A 886 20.74 72.25 -45.89
N PRO A 887 20.88 72.48 -44.58
CA PRO A 887 19.74 72.52 -43.67
C PRO A 887 18.96 73.82 -43.87
N GLY A 888 17.65 73.68 -44.09
CA GLY A 888 16.71 74.80 -43.97
C GLY A 888 15.90 75.12 -45.22
N PHE A 889 15.20 74.15 -45.81
CA PHE A 889 13.91 74.39 -46.48
C PHE A 889 13.09 73.09 -46.49
N SER A 890 11.87 73.20 -45.96
CA SER A 890 10.87 72.15 -45.78
C SER A 890 10.22 71.69 -47.09
N SER A 891 9.90 70.40 -47.20
CA SER A 891 8.55 69.92 -47.55
C SER A 891 8.46 68.39 -47.33
N ALA A 892 7.45 67.96 -46.57
CA ALA A 892 7.02 66.56 -46.43
C ALA A 892 6.25 66.11 -47.69
N PRO A 893 5.64 64.90 -47.75
CA PRO A 893 6.02 63.52 -47.36
C PRO A 893 5.87 62.54 -48.57
N VAL A 894 6.47 61.34 -48.58
CA VAL A 894 5.94 60.19 -49.38
C VAL A 894 6.31 58.84 -48.76
N ASP A 895 5.27 58.02 -48.59
CA ASP A 895 5.14 56.61 -48.20
C ASP A 895 5.90 55.60 -49.10
N ARG A 896 6.33 54.45 -48.56
CA ARG A 896 6.62 53.21 -49.33
C ARG A 896 6.89 51.98 -48.43
N GLN A 897 5.85 51.18 -48.27
CA GLN A 897 5.76 49.71 -48.33
C GLN A 897 6.99 48.81 -48.04
N LYS A 898 6.70 47.74 -47.26
CA LYS A 898 7.45 46.48 -47.02
C LYS A 898 8.06 45.81 -48.28
N PRO A 899 9.00 44.86 -48.10
CA PRO A 899 8.59 43.48 -48.36
C PRO A 899 9.13 42.39 -47.38
N ALA A 900 8.19 41.50 -47.04
CA ALA A 900 8.20 40.02 -47.01
C ALA A 900 9.30 39.18 -46.29
N PRO A 901 8.91 37.97 -45.79
CA PRO A 901 9.56 37.27 -44.68
C PRO A 901 10.39 36.05 -45.12
N LYS A 902 11.34 35.63 -44.26
CA LYS A 902 12.01 34.32 -44.37
C LYS A 902 11.35 33.31 -43.44
N SER A 903 10.69 32.34 -44.06
CA SER A 903 10.57 30.93 -43.66
C SER A 903 11.97 30.30 -43.58
N ASN A 904 12.32 29.22 -42.87
CA ASN A 904 11.74 28.35 -41.83
C ASN A 904 12.80 27.24 -41.58
N ASP A 905 12.53 26.36 -40.61
CA ASP A 905 13.08 24.99 -40.45
C ASP A 905 14.43 24.87 -39.74
N GLY A 906 14.58 24.09 -38.68
CA GLY A 906 13.67 23.18 -37.96
C GLY A 906 14.30 22.82 -36.61
N GLY A 907 13.69 22.05 -35.72
CA GLY A 907 12.45 21.31 -35.73
C GLY A 907 12.30 20.66 -34.35
N LEU A 908 11.06 20.45 -33.93
CA LEU A 908 10.68 19.56 -32.84
C LEU A 908 9.30 19.00 -33.15
N SER A 909 9.23 17.68 -33.33
CA SER A 909 8.14 16.78 -32.96
C SER A 909 8.33 15.43 -33.69
N PRO A 910 7.67 14.35 -33.24
CA PRO A 910 6.95 14.13 -31.98
C PRO A 910 7.71 13.26 -30.98
#